data_AF-A0A846D676-F1
#
_entry.id   AF-A0A846D676-F1
#
_cell.length_a   1.000
_cell.length_b   1.000
_cell.length_c   1.000
_cell.angle_alpha   90.00
_cell.angle_beta   90.00
_cell.angle_gamma   90.00
#
_symmetry.space_group_name_H-M   'P 1'
#
loop_
_entity.id
_entity.type
_entity.pdbx_description
1 polymer ?
#
loop_
_entity_poly.entity_id
_entity_poly.type
_entity_poly.pdbx_seq_one_letter_code
_entity_poly.pdbx_strand_id
1 'polypeptide(L)'
;GNVFVGIQPSRGYDINPALNYHAPDLEPTDGYLAFYYWLRKCFGAQAIVHVGKHGNLEWLPGKSVALSECCYPEVALAAMPHLYPFIVNDPGEGAQAKRRAQGVIIDHLTPPMTRAELYGPLQQLEGLVDEYYEAQSLDLSRLPIIRVRIVKLILDEHLHEDLGIAVDDIEAGESEITNQIDAYLCELKEAQIRDGLHVFSQCPQGRQLQDLIVAIARHPGKNRIGLTRALAQDLGWDFDPLTEEFSVVKDIARSSIDSISKLMTREEATEECYTGKYTVGDLVEVLEEEASELVEQIITNSPIAITDYRLPISKTTKQELDWIRDRLLPALQQTNQELTQLLRGLDGRYVPSGPSGAPTRGRPDVLPTGRNFYSVDIRAIPTETAWDVGRKAAEVLVERYTQENGEYPKTLGISVWGTSTMRTGGDDISEALALLGVRPIWDGSSRRVVDFEILPVSVLQRPRVDVTLRISGFFRDSFPNLIDLFHNAVVAVASLDESPSDNPLAAQVKQETDSWLQVGLSQSQAQMRSHYRIFGSKPGAYGAGLQGLIESQNWQDEQDLARAYINWSSYAYSSSSPKGAPEAFEQRLKQMQIVLHNQDNREHDLLDSDDYYQFQGGLTVAVRGLTGKNPQTYFGDNSIPEKPKVRQLKEEIARVYRSRVVNPKWIEGVMRHGYKGAFEMAATVDYLFAYDATANCVADHMYQGVAQGYLFDPDVQEFVQQKNPWALRDMAERLLEANQRGLWQSVEPDTLEKLRAIALEAEAVIEGENFGIV
;
A
#
# COMPACT_ATOMS: atom_id res chain seq x y z
N GLY A 1 5.18 -7.61 -39.89
CA GLY A 1 5.00 -6.17 -40.15
C GLY A 1 6.13 -5.40 -39.51
N ASN A 2 5.97 -4.08 -39.32
CA ASN A 2 6.99 -3.23 -38.68
C ASN A 2 6.83 -3.11 -37.15
N VAL A 3 5.85 -3.83 -36.59
CA VAL A 3 5.61 -3.92 -35.15
C VAL A 3 5.82 -5.37 -34.74
N PHE A 4 6.58 -5.56 -33.67
CA PHE A 4 6.75 -6.83 -32.98
C PHE A 4 6.26 -6.65 -31.55
N VAL A 5 5.43 -7.58 -31.09
CA VAL A 5 4.99 -7.68 -29.70
C VAL A 5 5.63 -8.95 -29.14
N GLY A 6 6.39 -8.82 -28.07
CA GLY A 6 7.07 -9.93 -27.42
C GLY A 6 7.03 -9.79 -25.92
N ILE A 7 7.01 -10.93 -25.24
CA ILE A 7 7.10 -11.00 -23.77
C ILE A 7 8.57 -10.86 -23.39
N GLN A 8 8.85 -10.02 -22.39
CA GLN A 8 10.20 -9.88 -21.87
C GLN A 8 10.66 -11.22 -21.28
N PRO A 9 11.87 -11.72 -21.63
CA PRO A 9 12.36 -12.98 -21.08
C PRO A 9 12.47 -12.96 -19.54
N SER A 10 12.28 -14.13 -18.92
CA SER A 10 12.44 -14.32 -17.49
C SER A 10 13.89 -14.05 -17.06
N ARG A 11 14.06 -13.77 -15.77
CA ARG A 11 15.35 -13.38 -15.20
C ARG A 11 16.36 -14.53 -15.14
N GLY A 12 15.89 -15.78 -15.11
CA GLY A 12 16.70 -17.00 -15.01
C GLY A 12 16.67 -17.68 -13.65
N TYR A 13 15.99 -17.11 -12.64
CA TYR A 13 15.81 -17.75 -11.33
C TYR A 13 14.93 -19.01 -11.39
N ASP A 14 14.04 -19.06 -12.37
CA ASP A 14 13.19 -20.19 -12.76
C ASP A 14 14.01 -21.39 -13.29
N ILE A 15 15.15 -21.14 -13.94
CA ILE A 15 15.99 -22.19 -14.54
C ILE A 15 16.80 -22.92 -13.46
N ASN A 16 17.30 -22.19 -12.47
CA ASN A 16 18.03 -22.76 -11.34
C ASN A 16 17.56 -22.12 -10.03
N PRO A 17 16.52 -22.69 -9.39
CA PRO A 17 15.92 -22.15 -8.18
C PRO A 17 16.90 -21.97 -7.00
N ALA A 18 18.00 -22.74 -6.95
CA ALA A 18 19.02 -22.59 -5.91
C ALA A 18 19.69 -21.21 -5.93
N LEU A 19 19.66 -20.52 -7.08
CA LEU A 19 20.23 -19.17 -7.21
C LEU A 19 19.41 -18.10 -6.47
N ASN A 20 18.12 -18.35 -6.19
CA ASN A 20 17.32 -17.47 -5.34
C ASN A 20 17.92 -17.35 -3.93
N TYR A 21 18.62 -18.36 -3.42
CA TYR A 21 19.23 -18.31 -2.09
C TYR A 21 20.57 -17.55 -2.04
N HIS A 22 21.28 -17.46 -3.17
CA HIS A 22 22.72 -17.16 -3.16
C HIS A 22 23.16 -16.07 -4.14
N ALA A 23 22.38 -15.77 -5.17
CA ALA A 23 22.78 -14.90 -6.27
C ALA A 23 21.81 -13.71 -6.44
N PRO A 24 21.82 -12.72 -5.54
CA PRO A 24 21.03 -11.50 -5.70
C PRO A 24 21.45 -10.69 -6.94
N ASP A 25 22.68 -10.88 -7.40
CA ASP A 25 23.27 -10.28 -8.61
C ASP A 25 23.35 -11.28 -9.77
N LEU A 26 22.40 -12.23 -9.87
CA LEU A 26 22.31 -13.17 -10.99
C LEU A 26 22.43 -12.44 -12.32
N GLU A 27 23.20 -12.95 -13.26
CA GLU A 27 23.40 -12.36 -14.59
C GLU A 27 22.20 -12.67 -15.51
N PRO A 28 21.83 -11.85 -16.50
CA PRO A 28 20.79 -12.22 -17.48
C PRO A 28 21.22 -13.47 -18.26
N THR A 29 20.25 -14.32 -18.60
CA THR A 29 20.52 -15.55 -19.35
C THR A 29 20.94 -15.25 -20.80
N ASP A 30 21.56 -16.22 -21.46
CA ASP A 30 21.88 -16.11 -22.89
C ASP A 30 20.62 -15.85 -23.73
N GLY A 31 19.49 -16.47 -23.37
CA GLY A 31 18.19 -16.23 -24.01
C GLY A 31 17.69 -14.80 -23.84
N TYR A 32 17.86 -14.22 -22.65
CA TYR A 32 17.55 -12.82 -22.37
C TYR A 32 18.35 -11.88 -23.28
N LEU A 33 19.67 -12.08 -23.34
CA LEU A 33 20.56 -11.25 -24.15
C LEU A 33 20.31 -11.44 -25.65
N ALA A 34 20.04 -12.68 -26.08
CA ALA A 34 19.71 -13.00 -27.47
C ALA A 34 18.42 -12.32 -27.92
N PHE A 35 17.40 -12.21 -27.06
CA PHE A 35 16.15 -11.51 -27.34
C PHE A 35 16.40 -10.02 -27.66
N TYR A 36 17.08 -9.29 -26.77
CA TYR A 36 17.38 -7.87 -27.00
C TYR A 36 18.39 -7.64 -28.11
N TYR A 37 19.32 -8.57 -28.34
CA TYR A 37 20.18 -8.54 -29.53
C TYR A 37 19.36 -8.68 -30.81
N TRP A 38 18.44 -9.65 -30.85
CA TRP A 38 17.56 -9.90 -32.00
C TRP A 38 16.69 -8.67 -32.30
N LEU A 39 16.09 -8.04 -31.29
CA LEU A 39 15.33 -6.79 -31.46
C LEU A 39 16.14 -5.70 -32.16
N ARG A 40 17.40 -5.52 -31.74
CA ARG A 40 18.29 -4.45 -32.25
C ARG A 40 18.87 -4.76 -33.63
N LYS A 41 19.32 -6.00 -33.87
CA LYS A 41 20.16 -6.34 -35.02
C LYS A 41 19.46 -7.15 -36.09
N CYS A 42 18.45 -7.93 -35.72
CA CYS A 42 17.75 -8.81 -36.65
C CYS A 42 16.40 -8.22 -37.05
N PHE A 43 15.55 -7.88 -36.07
CA PHE A 43 14.30 -7.17 -36.32
C PHE A 43 14.57 -5.72 -36.76
N GLY A 44 15.64 -5.11 -36.24
CA GLY A 44 16.03 -3.74 -36.60
C GLY A 44 15.08 -2.70 -36.02
N ALA A 45 14.63 -2.90 -34.77
CA ALA A 45 13.78 -1.94 -34.07
C ALA A 45 14.41 -0.54 -34.10
N GLN A 46 13.56 0.47 -34.31
CA GLN A 46 13.95 1.89 -34.26
C GLN A 46 13.68 2.50 -32.88
N ALA A 47 12.72 1.95 -32.15
CA ALA A 47 12.40 2.26 -30.77
C ALA A 47 11.84 1.00 -30.10
N ILE A 48 11.95 0.94 -28.78
CA ILE A 48 11.33 -0.08 -27.93
C ILE A 48 10.32 0.60 -27.02
N VAL A 49 9.13 0.02 -26.92
CA VAL A 49 8.10 0.42 -25.95
C VAL A 49 7.93 -0.73 -24.97
N HIS A 50 8.33 -0.55 -23.71
CA HIS A 50 7.90 -1.45 -22.64
C HIS A 50 6.54 -0.97 -22.14
N VAL A 51 5.61 -1.89 -21.89
CA VAL A 51 4.24 -1.55 -21.49
C VAL A 51 4.00 -2.02 -20.06
N GLY A 52 3.73 -1.06 -19.17
CA GLY A 52 3.34 -1.34 -17.78
C GLY A 52 4.49 -1.31 -16.78
N LYS A 53 4.15 -0.88 -15.56
CA LYS A 53 4.98 -0.99 -14.36
C LYS A 53 5.03 -2.47 -13.92
N HIS A 54 6.18 -3.12 -13.88
CA HIS A 54 7.45 -2.74 -14.52
C HIS A 54 8.10 -3.97 -15.16
N GLY A 55 9.05 -3.74 -16.06
CA GLY A 55 9.88 -4.77 -16.65
C GLY A 55 11.05 -5.10 -15.73
N ASN A 56 11.87 -6.09 -16.10
CA ASN A 56 13.03 -6.51 -15.30
C ASN A 56 14.38 -5.95 -15.82
N LEU A 57 14.39 -5.20 -16.92
CA LEU A 57 15.61 -4.73 -17.60
C LEU A 57 16.35 -3.67 -16.79
N GLU A 58 15.65 -2.67 -16.29
CA GLU A 58 16.20 -1.56 -15.49
C GLU A 58 16.67 -2.03 -14.10
N TRP A 59 16.35 -3.27 -13.72
CA TRP A 59 16.73 -3.90 -12.47
C TRP A 59 17.88 -4.92 -12.63
N LEU A 60 18.40 -5.11 -13.85
CA LEU A 60 19.55 -6.00 -14.06
C LEU A 60 20.80 -5.48 -13.31
N PRO A 61 21.73 -6.36 -12.91
CA PRO A 61 22.93 -5.98 -12.19
C PRO A 61 23.79 -4.96 -12.92
N GLY A 62 24.36 -4.05 -12.15
CA GLY A 62 25.23 -2.99 -12.65
C GLY A 62 25.25 -1.79 -11.72
N LYS A 63 25.81 -0.68 -12.21
CA LYS A 63 25.83 0.59 -11.47
C LYS A 63 24.41 1.12 -11.24
N SER A 64 24.24 1.90 -10.16
CA SER A 64 22.96 2.53 -9.80
C SER A 64 22.50 3.61 -10.80
N VAL A 65 23.44 4.34 -11.38
CA VAL A 65 23.23 5.39 -12.39
C VAL A 65 24.51 5.53 -13.22
N ALA A 66 24.41 6.19 -14.39
CA ALA A 66 25.53 6.41 -15.31
C ALA A 66 26.20 5.07 -15.66
N LEU A 67 25.42 4.21 -16.31
CA LEU A 67 25.82 2.85 -16.64
C LEU A 67 27.09 2.83 -17.48
N SER A 68 27.93 1.82 -17.24
CA SER A 68 29.08 1.50 -18.10
C SER A 68 28.70 0.43 -19.12
N GLU A 69 29.58 0.23 -20.10
CA GLU A 69 29.46 -0.84 -21.12
C GLU A 69 29.35 -2.26 -20.54
N CYS A 70 29.78 -2.46 -19.29
CA CYS A 70 29.64 -3.74 -18.57
C CYS A 70 28.35 -3.86 -17.72
N CYS A 71 27.47 -2.85 -17.70
CA CYS A 71 26.21 -2.93 -16.98
C CYS A 71 25.17 -3.64 -17.85
N TYR A 72 24.49 -4.65 -17.32
CA TYR A 72 23.58 -5.47 -18.11
C TYR A 72 22.41 -4.72 -18.79
N PRO A 73 21.81 -3.68 -18.18
CA PRO A 73 20.82 -2.87 -18.90
C PRO A 73 21.40 -2.20 -20.15
N GLU A 74 22.65 -1.72 -20.10
CA GLU A 74 23.37 -1.12 -21.23
C GLU A 74 23.74 -2.18 -22.28
N VAL A 75 24.18 -3.37 -21.85
CA VAL A 75 24.50 -4.49 -22.76
C VAL A 75 23.25 -4.92 -23.56
N ALA A 76 22.12 -5.06 -22.87
CA ALA A 76 20.85 -5.47 -23.47
C ALA A 76 20.30 -4.38 -24.40
N LEU A 77 20.12 -3.16 -23.90
CA LEU A 77 19.40 -2.10 -24.61
C LEU A 77 20.30 -1.26 -25.51
N ALA A 78 21.55 -1.01 -25.11
CA ALA A 78 22.45 0.03 -25.65
C ALA A 78 21.72 1.36 -25.90
N ALA A 79 22.14 2.13 -26.90
CA ALA A 79 21.58 3.45 -27.23
C ALA A 79 20.20 3.40 -27.94
N MET A 80 19.36 2.39 -27.69
CA MET A 80 18.03 2.30 -28.28
C MET A 80 17.08 3.34 -27.67
N PRO A 81 16.30 4.09 -28.49
CA PRO A 81 15.18 4.87 -27.98
C PRO A 81 14.20 3.98 -27.23
N HIS A 82 13.95 4.31 -25.97
CA HIS A 82 13.12 3.55 -25.07
C HIS A 82 11.99 4.43 -24.53
N LEU A 83 10.76 4.11 -24.90
CA LEU A 83 9.56 4.76 -24.38
C LEU A 83 8.85 3.83 -23.42
N TYR A 84 8.23 4.40 -22.40
CA TYR A 84 7.70 3.59 -21.32
C TYR A 84 6.40 4.18 -20.73
N PRO A 85 5.22 3.71 -21.17
CA PRO A 85 3.98 3.86 -20.43
C PRO A 85 4.13 3.41 -18.97
N PHE A 86 3.96 4.34 -18.03
CA PHE A 86 4.22 4.11 -16.60
C PHE A 86 3.16 4.79 -15.74
N ILE A 87 2.77 4.20 -14.61
CA ILE A 87 1.73 4.79 -13.75
C ILE A 87 2.24 6.06 -13.06
N VAL A 88 1.43 7.13 -13.03
CA VAL A 88 1.84 8.46 -12.55
C VAL A 88 2.21 8.51 -11.06
N ASN A 89 1.66 7.59 -10.26
CA ASN A 89 1.89 7.52 -8.82
C ASN A 89 3.06 6.60 -8.42
N ASP A 90 3.85 6.11 -9.38
CA ASP A 90 5.03 5.31 -9.08
C ASP A 90 6.34 5.97 -9.53
N PRO A 91 6.71 7.08 -8.86
CA PRO A 91 7.87 7.86 -9.24
C PRO A 91 9.19 7.13 -9.08
N GLY A 92 9.27 6.19 -8.13
CA GLY A 92 10.52 5.53 -7.80
C GLY A 92 10.98 4.62 -8.93
N GLU A 93 10.12 3.71 -9.34
CA GLU A 93 10.44 2.75 -10.39
C GLU A 93 10.57 3.44 -11.77
N GLY A 94 9.72 4.43 -12.06
CA GLY A 94 9.88 5.23 -13.25
C GLY A 94 11.23 5.98 -13.27
N ALA A 95 11.71 6.48 -12.13
CA ALA A 95 13.04 7.07 -12.03
C ALA A 95 14.16 6.04 -12.25
N GLN A 96 13.97 4.78 -11.82
CA GLN A 96 14.90 3.69 -12.11
C GLN A 96 15.01 3.45 -13.62
N ALA A 97 13.88 3.31 -14.31
CA ALA A 97 13.82 3.14 -15.76
C ALA A 97 14.49 4.32 -16.51
N LYS A 98 14.27 5.55 -16.06
CA LYS A 98 14.94 6.75 -16.62
C LYS A 98 16.46 6.70 -16.47
N ARG A 99 16.95 6.32 -15.29
CA ARG A 99 18.38 6.37 -14.94
C ARG A 99 19.19 5.19 -15.45
N ARG A 100 18.56 4.01 -15.59
CA ARG A 100 19.23 2.74 -15.92
C ARG A 100 18.81 2.13 -17.25
N ALA A 101 17.76 2.63 -17.89
CA ALA A 101 17.33 2.12 -19.19
C ALA A 101 17.01 3.25 -20.19
N GLN A 102 17.50 4.48 -19.93
CA GLN A 102 17.22 5.69 -20.71
C GLN A 102 15.74 5.90 -21.09
N GLY A 103 14.83 5.45 -20.21
CA GLY A 103 13.40 5.48 -20.46
C GLY A 103 12.86 6.91 -20.58
N VAL A 104 12.15 7.18 -21.66
CA VAL A 104 11.24 8.32 -21.79
C VAL A 104 9.89 7.85 -21.27
N ILE A 105 9.57 8.26 -20.04
CA ILE A 105 8.30 7.90 -19.42
C ILE A 105 7.17 8.60 -20.16
N ILE A 106 6.08 7.88 -20.41
CA ILE A 106 4.79 8.41 -20.80
C ILE A 106 3.85 8.07 -19.66
N ASP A 107 3.68 8.98 -18.71
CA ASP A 107 2.88 8.69 -17.54
C ASP A 107 1.42 8.44 -17.92
N HIS A 108 0.76 7.55 -17.19
CA HIS A 108 -0.66 7.25 -17.38
C HIS A 108 -1.42 7.32 -16.06
N LEU A 109 -2.73 7.51 -16.18
CA LEU A 109 -3.64 7.65 -15.05
C LEU A 109 -3.64 6.38 -14.19
N THR A 110 -3.93 6.57 -12.91
CA THR A 110 -4.25 5.47 -12.00
C THR A 110 -5.58 4.82 -12.41
N PRO A 111 -5.85 3.58 -11.98
CA PRO A 111 -7.19 3.01 -12.10
C PRO A 111 -8.24 3.92 -11.44
N PRO A 112 -9.50 3.87 -11.89
CA PRO A 112 -10.58 4.62 -11.25
C PRO A 112 -10.76 4.13 -9.82
N MET A 113 -10.95 5.07 -8.90
CA MET A 113 -11.13 4.81 -7.47
C MET A 113 -12.61 4.94 -7.10
N THR A 114 -13.05 4.17 -6.12
CA THR A 114 -14.41 4.19 -5.56
C THR A 114 -14.40 3.93 -4.04
N ARG A 115 -15.46 4.32 -3.34
CA ARG A 115 -15.79 3.74 -2.02
C ARG A 115 -16.09 2.25 -2.17
N ALA A 116 -15.64 1.44 -1.22
CA ALA A 116 -15.84 0.00 -1.19
C ALA A 116 -17.30 -0.37 -0.95
N GLU A 117 -18.00 0.40 -0.11
CA GLU A 117 -19.37 0.13 0.33
C GLU A 117 -19.50 -1.21 1.09
N LEU A 118 -20.63 -1.41 1.78
CA LEU A 118 -20.94 -2.68 2.42
C LEU A 118 -21.77 -3.57 1.51
N TYR A 119 -21.66 -4.88 1.71
CA TYR A 119 -22.36 -5.87 0.90
C TYR A 119 -22.78 -7.06 1.76
N GLY A 120 -23.80 -7.78 1.30
CA GLY A 120 -24.22 -9.06 1.88
C GLY A 120 -24.43 -8.98 3.40
N PRO A 121 -23.80 -9.88 4.18
CA PRO A 121 -23.89 -9.90 5.63
C PRO A 121 -23.41 -8.61 6.32
N LEU A 122 -22.43 -7.89 5.79
CA LEU A 122 -21.93 -6.65 6.41
C LEU A 122 -22.98 -5.54 6.36
N GLN A 123 -23.71 -5.44 5.24
CA GLN A 123 -24.83 -4.51 5.10
C GLN A 123 -26.01 -4.91 6.00
N GLN A 124 -26.25 -6.22 6.18
CA GLN A 124 -27.25 -6.69 7.14
C GLN A 124 -26.87 -6.32 8.58
N LEU A 125 -25.58 -6.37 8.91
CA LEU A 125 -25.07 -6.01 10.23
C LEU A 125 -25.23 -4.52 10.51
N GLU A 126 -24.91 -3.65 9.53
CA GLU A 126 -25.17 -2.21 9.62
C GLU A 126 -26.64 -1.93 9.94
N GLY A 127 -27.58 -2.51 9.18
CA GLY A 127 -29.01 -2.32 9.46
C GLY A 127 -29.47 -2.85 10.81
N LEU A 128 -28.81 -3.87 11.37
CA LEU A 128 -29.09 -4.35 12.74
C LEU A 128 -28.54 -3.39 13.80
N VAL A 129 -27.39 -2.77 13.56
CA VAL A 129 -26.79 -1.75 14.42
C VAL A 129 -27.68 -0.49 14.45
N ASP A 130 -28.19 -0.08 13.29
CA ASP A 130 -29.18 1.02 13.20
C ASP A 130 -30.45 0.71 13.99
N GLU A 131 -31.00 -0.51 13.80
CA GLU A 131 -32.18 -0.97 14.53
C GLU A 131 -31.92 -0.98 16.05
N TYR A 132 -30.69 -1.29 16.48
CA TYR A 132 -30.27 -1.28 17.88
C TYR A 132 -30.29 0.14 18.46
N TYR A 133 -29.71 1.11 17.77
CA TYR A 133 -29.70 2.51 18.23
C TYR A 133 -31.11 3.14 18.22
N GLU A 134 -31.95 2.82 17.23
CA GLU A 134 -33.34 3.24 17.19
C GLU A 134 -34.14 2.66 18.38
N ALA A 135 -34.00 1.35 18.62
CA ALA A 135 -34.66 0.67 19.73
C ALA A 135 -34.20 1.22 21.10
N GLN A 136 -32.94 1.66 21.23
CA GLN A 136 -32.44 2.27 22.46
C GLN A 136 -33.21 3.55 22.82
N SER A 137 -33.73 4.25 21.81
CA SER A 137 -34.48 5.51 21.99
C SER A 137 -36.00 5.30 22.06
N LEU A 138 -36.54 4.31 21.35
CA LEU A 138 -37.99 4.13 21.18
C LEU A 138 -38.59 2.93 21.92
N ASP A 139 -37.88 1.80 22.02
CA ASP A 139 -38.39 0.57 22.62
C ASP A 139 -37.27 -0.35 23.14
N LEU A 140 -36.93 -0.16 24.42
CA LEU A 140 -35.89 -0.92 25.11
C LEU A 140 -36.17 -2.43 25.17
N SER A 141 -37.43 -2.88 24.98
CA SER A 141 -37.77 -4.30 25.05
C SER A 141 -37.24 -5.11 23.86
N ARG A 142 -36.93 -4.45 22.74
CA ARG A 142 -36.38 -5.06 21.52
C ARG A 142 -34.87 -5.30 21.60
N LEU A 143 -34.14 -4.56 22.43
CA LEU A 143 -32.67 -4.60 22.49
C LEU A 143 -32.09 -6.02 22.66
N PRO A 144 -32.58 -6.88 23.57
CA PRO A 144 -32.02 -8.23 23.72
C PRO A 144 -32.16 -9.08 22.45
N ILE A 145 -33.26 -8.92 21.71
CA ILE A 145 -33.53 -9.70 20.48
C ILE A 145 -32.58 -9.24 19.37
N ILE A 146 -32.42 -7.93 19.19
CA ILE A 146 -31.53 -7.35 18.18
C ILE A 146 -30.08 -7.74 18.48
N ARG A 147 -29.68 -7.65 19.75
CA ARG A 147 -28.32 -8.01 20.17
C ARG A 147 -27.99 -9.48 19.88
N VAL A 148 -28.91 -10.41 20.09
CA VAL A 148 -28.70 -11.83 19.72
C VAL A 148 -28.46 -11.98 18.22
N ARG A 149 -29.14 -11.20 17.39
CA ARG A 149 -28.95 -11.21 15.93
C ARG A 149 -27.60 -10.61 15.52
N ILE A 150 -27.20 -9.48 16.13
CA ILE A 150 -25.90 -8.85 15.93
C ILE A 150 -24.78 -9.83 16.29
N VAL A 151 -24.81 -10.38 17.51
CA VAL A 151 -23.80 -11.35 17.99
C VAL A 151 -23.71 -12.56 17.07
N LYS A 152 -24.86 -13.13 16.69
CA LYS A 152 -24.89 -14.26 15.76
C LYS A 152 -24.18 -13.92 14.45
N LEU A 153 -24.48 -12.77 13.85
CA LEU A 153 -23.90 -12.38 12.56
C LEU A 153 -22.39 -12.09 12.68
N ILE A 154 -21.94 -11.49 13.77
CA ILE A 154 -20.51 -11.29 14.08
C ILE A 154 -19.75 -12.62 14.14
N LEU A 155 -20.37 -13.63 14.75
CA LEU A 155 -19.76 -14.96 14.88
C LEU A 155 -19.81 -15.74 13.56
N ASP A 156 -20.96 -15.77 12.89
CA ASP A 156 -21.16 -16.47 11.60
C ASP A 156 -20.22 -15.89 10.52
N GLU A 157 -19.95 -14.58 10.54
CA GLU A 157 -19.07 -13.90 9.58
C GLU A 157 -17.62 -13.77 10.07
N HIS A 158 -17.26 -14.33 11.21
CA HIS A 158 -15.90 -14.27 11.78
C HIS A 158 -15.35 -12.85 12.08
N LEU A 159 -16.22 -11.84 12.23
CA LEU A 159 -15.80 -10.45 12.50
C LEU A 159 -15.12 -10.26 13.86
N HIS A 160 -15.40 -11.15 14.81
CA HIS A 160 -14.71 -11.19 16.09
C HIS A 160 -13.22 -11.55 15.95
N GLU A 161 -12.85 -12.40 14.98
CA GLU A 161 -11.46 -12.71 14.66
C GLU A 161 -10.76 -11.51 14.01
N ASP A 162 -11.46 -10.81 13.09
CA ASP A 162 -10.98 -9.59 12.41
C ASP A 162 -10.58 -8.50 13.43
N LEU A 163 -11.42 -8.31 14.46
CA LEU A 163 -11.22 -7.32 15.52
C LEU A 163 -10.42 -7.83 16.72
N GLY A 164 -10.12 -9.13 16.78
CA GLY A 164 -9.42 -9.76 17.91
C GLY A 164 -10.19 -9.74 19.23
N ILE A 165 -11.52 -9.77 19.17
CA ILE A 165 -12.41 -9.75 20.35
C ILE A 165 -12.75 -11.21 20.72
N ALA A 166 -12.67 -11.55 22.01
CA ALA A 166 -13.00 -12.89 22.46
C ALA A 166 -14.51 -13.17 22.33
N VAL A 167 -14.87 -14.41 22.00
CA VAL A 167 -16.27 -14.84 21.84
C VAL A 167 -17.09 -14.55 23.11
N ASP A 168 -16.51 -14.83 24.28
CA ASP A 168 -17.15 -14.58 25.57
C ASP A 168 -17.50 -13.10 25.77
N ASP A 169 -16.64 -12.18 25.30
CA ASP A 169 -16.87 -10.73 25.38
C ASP A 169 -17.98 -10.31 24.42
N ILE A 170 -17.99 -10.84 23.18
CA ILE A 170 -19.06 -10.63 22.19
C ILE A 170 -20.42 -11.09 22.75
N GLU A 171 -20.47 -12.27 23.37
CA GLU A 171 -21.70 -12.82 23.96
C GLU A 171 -22.16 -12.01 25.19
N ALA A 172 -21.20 -11.53 26.01
CA ALA A 172 -21.45 -10.59 27.11
C ALA A 172 -21.98 -9.23 26.61
N GLY A 173 -21.76 -8.92 25.33
CA GLY A 173 -22.44 -7.95 24.46
C GLY A 173 -22.60 -6.56 25.08
N GLU A 174 -21.48 -6.10 25.60
CA GLU A 174 -21.31 -4.75 26.10
C GLU A 174 -21.55 -3.73 24.96
N SER A 175 -22.12 -2.57 25.29
CA SER A 175 -22.41 -1.52 24.29
C SER A 175 -21.15 -1.05 23.55
N GLU A 176 -19.98 -1.22 24.16
CA GLU A 176 -18.69 -0.88 23.57
C GLU A 176 -18.38 -1.71 22.33
N ILE A 177 -18.79 -2.97 22.29
CA ILE A 177 -18.59 -3.89 21.15
C ILE A 177 -19.42 -3.44 19.95
N THR A 178 -20.66 -2.99 20.19
CA THR A 178 -21.51 -2.45 19.12
C THR A 178 -20.88 -1.20 18.50
N ASN A 179 -20.32 -0.31 19.31
CA ASN A 179 -19.61 0.88 18.82
C ASN A 179 -18.33 0.54 18.05
N GLN A 180 -17.58 -0.48 18.48
CA GLN A 180 -16.37 -0.94 17.76
C GLN A 180 -16.72 -1.55 16.40
N ILE A 181 -17.78 -2.36 16.35
CA ILE A 181 -18.29 -2.95 15.10
C ILE A 181 -18.79 -1.87 14.16
N ASP A 182 -19.57 -0.91 14.66
CA ASP A 182 -20.07 0.22 13.89
C ASP A 182 -18.92 1.04 13.26
N ALA A 183 -17.91 1.40 14.07
CA ALA A 183 -16.70 2.05 13.55
C ALA A 183 -16.00 1.22 12.47
N TYR A 184 -15.88 -0.09 12.68
CA TYR A 184 -15.23 -0.98 11.72
C TYR A 184 -16.02 -1.07 10.40
N LEU A 185 -17.35 -1.19 10.46
CA LEU A 185 -18.21 -1.17 9.28
C LEU A 185 -18.08 0.15 8.52
N CYS A 186 -18.07 1.29 9.22
CA CYS A 186 -17.81 2.59 8.61
C CYS A 186 -16.42 2.63 7.94
N GLU A 187 -15.37 2.14 8.60
CA GLU A 187 -14.02 2.07 8.00
C GLU A 187 -13.97 1.20 6.73
N LEU A 188 -14.72 0.09 6.70
CA LEU A 188 -14.84 -0.78 5.53
C LEU A 188 -15.62 -0.09 4.40
N LYS A 189 -16.77 0.51 4.72
CA LYS A 189 -17.64 1.23 3.78
C LYS A 189 -16.90 2.38 3.08
N GLU A 190 -16.17 3.17 3.85
CA GLU A 190 -15.42 4.34 3.38
C GLU A 190 -14.07 4.02 2.72
N ALA A 191 -13.61 2.77 2.83
CA ALA A 191 -12.36 2.35 2.22
C ALA A 191 -12.35 2.69 0.72
N GLN A 192 -11.27 3.32 0.26
CA GLN A 192 -11.08 3.60 -1.16
C GLN A 192 -10.42 2.39 -1.83
N ILE A 193 -11.07 1.85 -2.85
CA ILE A 193 -10.61 0.70 -3.64
C ILE A 193 -10.61 1.04 -5.13
N ARG A 194 -9.93 0.22 -5.93
CA ARG A 194 -9.99 0.34 -7.40
C ARG A 194 -11.29 -0.25 -7.94
N ASP A 195 -11.96 0.47 -8.85
CA ASP A 195 -13.12 -0.02 -9.60
C ASP A 195 -12.70 -0.52 -11.00
N GLY A 196 -11.85 -1.54 -11.03
CA GLY A 196 -11.25 -2.07 -12.26
C GLY A 196 -9.85 -1.52 -12.53
N LEU A 197 -9.47 -1.45 -13.81
CA LEU A 197 -8.11 -1.11 -14.25
C LEU A 197 -8.10 0.10 -15.20
N HIS A 198 -6.96 0.79 -15.25
CA HIS A 198 -6.75 1.82 -16.28
C HIS A 198 -6.59 1.18 -17.65
N VAL A 199 -7.19 1.79 -18.68
CA VAL A 199 -6.93 1.47 -20.08
C VAL A 199 -6.23 2.67 -20.70
N PHE A 200 -5.00 2.44 -21.19
CA PHE A 200 -4.15 3.51 -21.72
C PHE A 200 -4.89 4.40 -22.72
N SER A 201 -4.82 5.71 -22.51
CA SER A 201 -5.48 6.76 -23.29
C SER A 201 -7.01 6.83 -23.17
N GLN A 202 -7.64 6.09 -22.25
CA GLN A 202 -9.07 6.15 -21.98
C GLN A 202 -9.36 6.83 -20.63
N CYS A 203 -10.07 7.95 -20.67
CA CYS A 203 -10.58 8.59 -19.46
C CYS A 203 -11.74 7.74 -18.90
N PRO A 204 -11.80 7.48 -17.58
CA PRO A 204 -12.96 6.85 -16.96
C PRO A 204 -14.28 7.54 -17.34
N GLN A 205 -15.39 6.81 -17.32
CA GLN A 205 -16.71 7.32 -17.72
C GLN A 205 -17.77 7.00 -16.65
N GLY A 206 -18.88 7.75 -16.66
CA GLY A 206 -20.00 7.55 -15.73
C GLY A 206 -19.56 7.56 -14.28
N ARG A 207 -20.03 6.58 -13.49
CA ARG A 207 -19.72 6.43 -12.07
C ARG A 207 -18.20 6.38 -11.78
N GLN A 208 -17.42 5.66 -12.59
CA GLN A 208 -15.95 5.58 -12.41
C GLN A 208 -15.26 6.97 -12.46
N LEU A 209 -15.78 7.90 -13.28
CA LEU A 209 -15.23 9.25 -13.36
C LEU A 209 -15.69 10.12 -12.19
N GLN A 210 -16.97 10.00 -11.81
CA GLN A 210 -17.57 10.69 -10.68
C GLN A 210 -16.81 10.34 -9.39
N ASP A 211 -16.68 9.05 -9.10
CA ASP A 211 -16.04 8.55 -7.88
C ASP A 211 -14.56 8.93 -7.83
N LEU A 212 -13.83 8.86 -8.96
CA LEU A 212 -12.45 9.31 -9.04
C LEU A 212 -12.31 10.83 -8.78
N ILE A 213 -13.23 11.65 -9.27
CA ILE A 213 -13.22 13.09 -9.01
C ILE A 213 -13.46 13.36 -7.52
N VAL A 214 -14.41 12.68 -6.88
CA VAL A 214 -14.66 12.82 -5.44
C VAL A 214 -13.45 12.38 -4.61
N ALA A 215 -12.83 11.25 -4.97
CA ALA A 215 -11.61 10.73 -4.34
C ALA A 215 -10.43 11.71 -4.41
N ILE A 216 -10.28 12.46 -5.51
CA ILE A 216 -9.24 13.49 -5.64
C ILE A 216 -9.66 14.79 -4.92
N ALA A 217 -10.91 15.20 -5.08
CA ALA A 217 -11.40 16.50 -4.63
C ALA A 217 -11.60 16.60 -3.11
N ARG A 218 -11.76 15.47 -2.41
CA ARG A 218 -11.90 15.44 -0.94
C ARG A 218 -10.65 15.95 -0.20
N HIS A 219 -9.47 15.82 -0.78
CA HIS A 219 -8.24 16.25 -0.11
C HIS A 219 -8.04 17.77 -0.16
N PRO A 220 -7.52 18.38 0.93
CA PRO A 220 -7.16 19.79 0.94
C PRO A 220 -6.03 20.09 -0.04
N GLY A 221 -5.96 21.34 -0.49
CA GLY A 221 -4.96 21.80 -1.43
C GLY A 221 -4.64 23.29 -1.23
N LYS A 222 -3.88 23.88 -2.16
CA LYS A 222 -3.55 25.31 -2.07
C LYS A 222 -4.83 26.15 -2.13
N ASN A 223 -5.16 26.80 -1.02
CA ASN A 223 -6.38 27.59 -0.82
C ASN A 223 -7.68 26.78 -0.97
N ARG A 224 -7.64 25.45 -0.83
CA ARG A 224 -8.80 24.55 -0.89
C ARG A 224 -8.82 23.71 0.36
N ILE A 225 -10.00 23.53 0.96
CA ILE A 225 -10.13 22.72 2.18
C ILE A 225 -10.55 21.29 1.88
N GLY A 226 -10.98 21.02 0.64
CA GLY A 226 -11.47 19.70 0.22
C GLY A 226 -13.00 19.65 0.15
N LEU A 227 -13.54 18.89 -0.79
CA LEU A 227 -14.98 18.90 -1.12
C LEU A 227 -15.87 18.51 0.07
N THR A 228 -15.57 17.41 0.76
CA THR A 228 -16.38 16.93 1.89
C THR A 228 -16.30 17.87 3.09
N ARG A 229 -15.12 18.43 3.39
CA ARG A 229 -14.94 19.48 4.42
C ARG A 229 -15.71 20.75 4.07
N ALA A 230 -15.73 21.16 2.80
CA ALA A 230 -16.48 22.33 2.35
C ALA A 230 -17.99 22.15 2.50
N LEU A 231 -18.50 20.96 2.16
CA LEU A 231 -19.91 20.60 2.37
C LEU A 231 -20.28 20.63 3.86
N ALA A 232 -19.48 19.98 4.71
CA ALA A 232 -19.68 19.98 6.16
C ALA A 232 -19.70 21.41 6.74
N GLN A 233 -18.77 22.27 6.29
CA GLN A 233 -18.70 23.66 6.72
C GLN A 233 -19.93 24.47 6.27
N ASP A 234 -20.39 24.31 5.04
CA ASP A 234 -21.56 25.03 4.52
C ASP A 234 -22.86 24.60 5.20
N LEU A 235 -22.91 23.35 5.65
CA LEU A 235 -23.99 22.78 6.46
C LEU A 235 -23.91 23.18 7.95
N GLY A 236 -22.81 23.81 8.38
CA GLY A 236 -22.59 24.19 9.77
C GLY A 236 -22.34 22.98 10.69
N TRP A 237 -21.82 21.87 10.16
CA TRP A 237 -21.50 20.66 10.93
C TRP A 237 -20.10 20.78 11.54
N ASP A 238 -20.01 20.64 12.87
CA ASP A 238 -18.76 20.81 13.64
C ASP A 238 -17.99 19.49 13.81
N PHE A 239 -17.44 19.00 12.70
CA PHE A 239 -16.49 17.88 12.67
C PHE A 239 -15.66 17.90 11.38
N ASP A 240 -14.54 17.17 11.39
CA ASP A 240 -13.72 16.98 10.20
C ASP A 240 -13.99 15.61 9.55
N PRO A 241 -14.61 15.55 8.35
CA PRO A 241 -14.95 14.29 7.70
C PRO A 241 -13.76 13.43 7.29
N LEU A 242 -12.52 13.96 7.30
CA LEU A 242 -11.32 13.19 6.96
C LEU A 242 -10.58 12.67 8.19
N THR A 243 -10.73 13.31 9.35
CA THR A 243 -9.87 13.05 10.52
C THR A 243 -10.63 12.78 11.81
N GLU A 244 -11.93 13.03 11.89
CA GLU A 244 -12.70 12.62 13.07
C GLU A 244 -12.87 11.08 13.10
N GLU A 245 -13.03 10.48 14.28
CA GLU A 245 -13.35 9.04 14.37
C GLU A 245 -14.81 8.79 14.00
N PHE A 246 -15.09 7.75 13.20
CA PHE A 246 -16.44 7.49 12.67
C PHE A 246 -17.48 7.20 13.76
N SER A 247 -17.09 6.54 14.86
CA SER A 247 -18.00 6.22 15.98
C SER A 247 -18.36 7.42 16.86
N VAL A 248 -17.77 8.60 16.63
CA VAL A 248 -18.11 9.78 17.42
C VAL A 248 -19.53 10.23 17.06
N VAL A 249 -20.38 10.37 18.08
CA VAL A 249 -21.75 10.84 17.91
C VAL A 249 -21.79 12.38 17.94
N LYS A 250 -22.47 12.98 16.96
CA LYS A 250 -22.70 14.42 16.82
C LYS A 250 -24.20 14.72 16.91
N ASP A 251 -24.55 15.84 17.55
CA ASP A 251 -25.91 16.38 17.53
C ASP A 251 -26.05 17.30 16.32
N ILE A 252 -26.80 16.86 15.31
CA ILE A 252 -27.04 17.58 14.07
C ILE A 252 -28.52 17.87 13.90
N ALA A 253 -28.88 19.06 13.41
CA ALA A 253 -30.26 19.41 13.11
C ALA A 253 -30.77 18.52 11.96
N ARG A 254 -31.84 17.74 12.20
CA ARG A 254 -32.40 16.79 11.23
C ARG A 254 -32.81 17.46 9.92
N SER A 255 -33.31 18.68 9.99
CA SER A 255 -33.64 19.51 8.82
C SER A 255 -32.46 19.73 7.87
N SER A 256 -31.22 19.75 8.40
CA SER A 256 -30.00 19.90 7.58
C SER A 256 -29.67 18.60 6.83
N ILE A 257 -30.02 17.44 7.38
CA ILE A 257 -29.82 16.12 6.77
C ILE A 257 -30.92 15.85 5.74
N ASP A 258 -32.20 16.02 6.09
CA ASP A 258 -33.34 15.80 5.16
C ASP A 258 -33.29 16.71 3.92
N SER A 259 -32.59 17.85 4.01
CA SER A 259 -32.34 18.73 2.88
C SER A 259 -31.40 18.11 1.83
N ILE A 260 -30.54 17.17 2.26
CA ILE A 260 -29.56 16.41 1.47
C ILE A 260 -30.12 15.03 1.11
N SER A 261 -30.56 14.26 2.11
CA SER A 261 -30.88 12.83 2.02
C SER A 261 -32.28 12.54 1.49
N LYS A 262 -32.67 13.02 0.31
CA LYS A 262 -33.95 12.64 -0.34
C LYS A 262 -33.98 11.17 -0.82
N LEU A 263 -33.68 10.25 0.09
CA LEU A 263 -33.75 8.80 0.01
C LEU A 263 -34.26 8.15 1.33
N MET A 264 -35.12 8.79 2.13
CA MET A 264 -36.03 8.04 3.03
C MET A 264 -37.43 8.67 3.07
N THR A 265 -38.41 7.85 2.68
CA THR A 265 -39.89 7.97 2.79
C THR A 265 -40.51 9.36 3.04
N ARG A 266 -41.31 9.80 2.07
CA ARG A 266 -42.36 10.81 2.23
C ARG A 266 -43.31 10.41 3.38
N GLU A 267 -43.26 11.11 4.49
CA GLU A 267 -44.44 11.38 5.32
C GLU A 267 -44.26 12.69 6.11
N GLU A 268 -45.13 13.65 5.76
CA GLU A 268 -45.53 14.89 6.44
C GLU A 268 -44.52 15.61 7.34
N ALA A 269 -43.78 16.57 6.76
CA ALA A 269 -43.01 17.57 7.50
C ALA A 269 -43.93 18.59 8.21
N THR A 270 -44.00 18.51 9.54
CA THR A 270 -44.39 19.63 10.41
C THR A 270 -43.13 20.36 10.90
N GLU A 271 -43.12 21.70 10.83
CA GLU A 271 -42.02 22.61 11.17
C GLU A 271 -41.62 22.61 12.67
N GLU A 272 -41.05 21.52 13.17
CA GLU A 272 -40.28 21.52 14.42
C GLU A 272 -38.87 21.00 14.15
N CYS A 273 -37.87 21.83 14.46
CA CYS A 273 -36.46 21.52 14.20
C CYS A 273 -35.96 20.55 15.29
N TYR A 274 -36.10 19.24 15.06
CA TYR A 274 -35.52 18.22 15.93
C TYR A 274 -34.01 18.07 15.64
N THR A 275 -33.17 18.05 16.67
CA THR A 275 -31.78 17.58 16.58
C THR A 275 -31.75 16.07 16.73
N GLY A 276 -31.07 15.37 15.83
CA GLY A 276 -30.81 13.94 15.90
C GLY A 276 -29.35 13.66 16.25
N LYS A 277 -29.12 12.53 16.91
CA LYS A 277 -27.78 12.01 17.16
C LYS A 277 -27.39 11.10 16.00
N TYR A 278 -26.30 11.44 15.32
CA TYR A 278 -25.75 10.69 14.20
C TYR A 278 -24.29 10.39 14.47
N THR A 279 -23.79 9.25 14.00
CA THR A 279 -22.36 8.98 14.01
C THR A 279 -21.68 9.86 12.96
N VAL A 280 -20.38 10.10 13.12
CA VAL A 280 -19.59 10.76 12.06
C VAL A 280 -19.60 9.91 10.79
N GLY A 281 -19.66 8.58 10.90
CA GLY A 281 -19.84 7.66 9.77
C GLY A 281 -21.07 8.00 8.92
N ASP A 282 -22.24 8.10 9.56
CA ASP A 282 -23.50 8.45 8.90
C ASP A 282 -23.39 9.80 8.18
N LEU A 283 -22.79 10.78 8.85
CA LEU A 283 -22.65 12.13 8.31
C LEU A 283 -21.66 12.17 7.14
N VAL A 284 -20.59 11.39 7.19
CA VAL A 284 -19.64 11.26 6.07
C VAL A 284 -20.30 10.62 4.87
N GLU A 285 -21.12 9.59 5.06
CA GLU A 285 -21.89 8.98 3.98
C GLU A 285 -22.78 10.00 3.27
N VAL A 286 -23.53 10.80 4.02
CA VAL A 286 -24.39 11.86 3.47
C VAL A 286 -23.56 12.89 2.67
N LEU A 287 -22.37 13.26 3.15
CA LEU A 287 -21.48 14.18 2.44
C LEU A 287 -20.92 13.57 1.15
N GLU A 288 -20.61 12.28 1.15
CA GLU A 288 -20.09 11.56 -0.03
C GLU A 288 -21.18 11.37 -1.10
N GLU A 289 -22.42 11.10 -0.71
CA GLU A 289 -23.57 11.06 -1.62
C GLU A 289 -23.80 12.41 -2.30
N GLU A 290 -23.86 13.50 -1.51
CA GLU A 290 -24.05 14.85 -2.04
C GLU A 290 -22.87 15.28 -2.94
N ALA A 291 -21.63 14.98 -2.52
CA ALA A 291 -20.45 15.23 -3.33
C ALA A 291 -20.55 14.52 -4.69
N SER A 292 -21.04 13.28 -4.70
CA SER A 292 -21.24 12.50 -5.91
C SER A 292 -22.30 13.15 -6.80
N GLU A 293 -23.48 13.51 -6.28
CA GLU A 293 -24.54 14.16 -7.05
C GLU A 293 -24.07 15.49 -7.69
N LEU A 294 -23.36 16.33 -6.92
CA LEU A 294 -22.83 17.61 -7.41
C LEU A 294 -21.77 17.40 -8.52
N VAL A 295 -20.91 16.41 -8.37
CA VAL A 295 -19.90 16.06 -9.39
C VAL A 295 -20.57 15.52 -10.66
N GLU A 296 -21.62 14.70 -10.55
CA GLU A 296 -22.38 14.22 -11.70
C GLU A 296 -23.05 15.37 -12.46
N GLN A 297 -23.59 16.36 -11.74
CA GLN A 297 -24.13 17.56 -12.36
C GLN A 297 -23.06 18.34 -13.14
N ILE A 298 -21.83 18.42 -12.61
CA ILE A 298 -20.70 19.02 -13.34
C ILE A 298 -20.35 18.21 -14.59
N ILE A 299 -20.23 16.89 -14.49
CA ILE A 299 -19.87 16.00 -15.61
C ILE A 299 -20.91 16.09 -16.73
N THR A 300 -22.19 16.08 -16.38
CA THR A 300 -23.32 16.11 -17.33
C THR A 300 -23.67 17.53 -17.80
N ASN A 301 -22.99 18.56 -17.26
CA ASN A 301 -23.29 19.97 -17.47
C ASN A 301 -24.76 20.32 -17.15
N SER A 302 -25.31 19.63 -16.14
CA SER A 302 -26.65 19.89 -15.61
C SER A 302 -26.61 21.16 -14.73
N PRO A 303 -27.69 21.95 -14.69
CA PRO A 303 -27.73 23.10 -13.79
C PRO A 303 -27.58 22.63 -12.35
N ILE A 304 -26.54 23.10 -11.67
CA ILE A 304 -26.43 22.94 -10.22
C ILE A 304 -27.60 23.71 -9.64
N ALA A 305 -28.53 23.01 -9.00
CA ALA A 305 -29.74 23.61 -8.45
C ALA A 305 -29.37 24.47 -7.23
N ILE A 306 -28.87 25.69 -7.47
CA ILE A 306 -28.58 26.72 -6.45
C ILE A 306 -29.90 27.30 -5.87
N THR A 307 -31.01 26.58 -5.98
CA THR A 307 -32.33 27.07 -5.57
C THR A 307 -32.51 26.88 -4.08
N ASP A 308 -32.39 28.01 -3.34
CA ASP A 308 -32.95 28.47 -2.05
C ASP A 308 -33.40 27.50 -0.92
N TYR A 309 -33.43 26.18 -1.10
CA TYR A 309 -33.99 25.23 -0.13
C TYR A 309 -33.27 23.87 -0.02
N ARG A 310 -32.20 23.58 -0.79
CA ARG A 310 -31.49 22.29 -0.69
C ARG A 310 -30.16 22.37 0.08
N LEU A 311 -29.34 23.38 -0.22
CA LEU A 311 -28.08 23.66 0.47
C LEU A 311 -27.80 25.15 0.35
N PRO A 312 -27.37 25.86 1.42
CA PRO A 312 -26.71 27.13 1.23
C PRO A 312 -25.31 26.84 0.67
N ILE A 313 -25.19 26.51 -0.62
CA ILE A 313 -23.89 26.39 -1.29
C ILE A 313 -23.19 27.73 -1.09
N SER A 314 -22.28 27.78 -0.13
CA SER A 314 -21.64 29.00 0.27
C SER A 314 -20.49 29.28 -0.69
N LYS A 315 -19.71 30.30 -0.39
CA LYS A 315 -18.48 30.57 -1.10
C LYS A 315 -17.52 29.36 -1.08
N THR A 316 -17.53 28.55 -0.03
CA THR A 316 -16.55 27.48 0.19
C THR A 316 -16.79 26.28 -0.72
N THR A 317 -17.97 25.64 -0.67
CA THR A 317 -18.30 24.52 -1.58
C THR A 317 -18.25 24.97 -3.04
N LYS A 318 -18.75 26.18 -3.33
CA LYS A 318 -18.68 26.74 -4.69
C LYS A 318 -17.24 26.82 -5.20
N GLN A 319 -16.27 27.19 -4.37
CA GLN A 319 -14.87 27.24 -4.75
C GLN A 319 -14.32 25.86 -5.12
N GLU A 320 -14.72 24.82 -4.40
CA GLU A 320 -14.36 23.44 -4.68
C GLU A 320 -14.97 22.98 -6.02
N LEU A 321 -16.27 23.22 -6.23
CA LEU A 321 -16.98 22.87 -7.46
C LEU A 321 -16.44 23.63 -8.69
N ASP A 322 -16.15 24.93 -8.55
CA ASP A 322 -15.54 25.74 -9.61
C ASP A 322 -14.15 25.18 -9.98
N TRP A 323 -13.34 24.77 -9.00
CA TRP A 323 -12.06 24.12 -9.26
C TRP A 323 -12.22 22.76 -9.96
N ILE A 324 -13.20 21.95 -9.56
CA ILE A 324 -13.50 20.66 -10.22
C ILE A 324 -13.84 20.90 -11.69
N ARG A 325 -14.78 21.82 -11.97
CA ARG A 325 -15.24 22.17 -13.32
C ARG A 325 -14.13 22.76 -14.18
N ASP A 326 -13.36 23.69 -13.64
CA ASP A 326 -12.45 24.52 -14.44
C ASP A 326 -11.02 23.93 -14.53
N ARG A 327 -10.67 22.98 -13.65
CA ARG A 327 -9.30 22.44 -13.55
C ARG A 327 -9.25 20.91 -13.55
N LEU A 328 -9.91 20.26 -12.60
CA LEU A 328 -9.75 18.80 -12.39
C LEU A 328 -10.37 18.00 -13.54
N LEU A 329 -11.66 18.21 -13.84
CA LEU A 329 -12.35 17.48 -14.90
C LEU A 329 -11.68 17.71 -16.27
N PRO A 330 -11.32 18.95 -16.68
CA PRO A 330 -10.58 19.16 -17.93
C PRO A 330 -9.20 18.50 -17.97
N ALA A 331 -8.52 18.33 -16.83
CA ALA A 331 -7.24 17.63 -16.75
C ALA A 331 -7.42 16.11 -16.90
N LEU A 332 -8.46 15.53 -16.30
CA LEU A 332 -8.82 14.12 -16.49
C LEU A 332 -9.28 13.82 -17.92
N GLN A 333 -10.07 14.71 -18.53
CA GLN A 333 -10.50 14.55 -19.92
C GLN A 333 -9.34 14.58 -20.94
N GLN A 334 -8.17 15.05 -20.52
CA GLN A 334 -6.93 15.01 -21.31
C GLN A 334 -6.15 13.70 -21.17
N THR A 335 -6.70 12.63 -20.59
CA THR A 335 -6.06 11.29 -20.58
C THR A 335 -5.68 10.79 -21.98
N ASN A 336 -6.34 11.25 -23.04
CA ASN A 336 -5.94 10.94 -24.43
C ASN A 336 -4.55 11.49 -24.83
N GLN A 337 -3.97 12.39 -24.03
CA GLN A 337 -2.59 12.83 -24.19
C GLN A 337 -1.60 11.67 -24.02
N GLU A 338 -1.93 10.63 -23.26
CA GLU A 338 -1.09 9.43 -23.10
C GLU A 338 -0.65 8.84 -24.46
N LEU A 339 -1.61 8.53 -25.34
CA LEU A 339 -1.29 8.03 -26.68
C LEU A 339 -0.67 9.10 -27.58
N THR A 340 -1.16 10.34 -27.49
CA THR A 340 -0.64 11.46 -28.28
C THR A 340 0.86 11.66 -28.03
N GLN A 341 1.28 11.55 -26.77
CA GLN A 341 2.64 11.80 -26.32
C GLN A 341 3.55 10.59 -26.56
N LEU A 342 3.00 9.37 -26.48
CA LEU A 342 3.69 8.16 -26.97
C LEU A 342 4.04 8.29 -28.46
N LEU A 343 3.06 8.64 -29.30
CA LEU A 343 3.29 8.82 -30.75
C LEU A 343 4.28 9.96 -31.03
N ARG A 344 4.18 11.06 -30.28
CA ARG A 344 5.11 12.19 -30.37
C ARG A 344 6.54 11.80 -30.01
N GLY A 345 6.72 10.99 -28.97
CA GLY A 345 8.02 10.47 -28.59
C GLY A 345 8.60 9.48 -29.61
N LEU A 346 7.75 8.62 -30.20
CA LEU A 346 8.14 7.74 -31.30
C LEU A 346 8.56 8.52 -32.57
N ASP A 347 8.01 9.71 -32.79
CA ASP A 347 8.44 10.65 -33.84
C ASP A 347 9.70 11.47 -33.44
N GLY A 348 10.39 11.08 -32.37
CA GLY A 348 11.64 11.71 -31.92
C GLY A 348 11.46 13.13 -31.36
N ARG A 349 10.24 13.53 -30.99
CA ARG A 349 9.96 14.88 -30.47
C ARG A 349 10.02 14.90 -28.94
N TYR A 350 10.18 16.11 -28.40
CA TYR A 350 10.12 16.35 -26.96
C TYR A 350 8.76 15.96 -26.38
N VAL A 351 8.76 15.05 -25.40
CA VAL A 351 7.63 14.73 -24.52
C VAL A 351 7.67 15.67 -23.31
N PRO A 352 6.61 16.44 -23.03
CA PRO A 352 6.57 17.37 -21.90
C PRO A 352 6.85 16.69 -20.56
N SER A 353 7.62 17.35 -19.71
CA SER A 353 7.85 16.89 -18.33
C SER A 353 6.73 17.35 -17.40
N GLY A 354 6.50 16.60 -16.32
CA GLY A 354 5.53 16.94 -15.28
C GLY A 354 5.90 16.32 -13.93
N PRO A 355 5.26 16.73 -12.83
CA PRO A 355 5.45 16.06 -11.55
C PRO A 355 4.75 14.69 -11.53
N SER A 356 5.28 13.78 -10.72
CA SER A 356 4.67 12.49 -10.36
C SER A 356 4.11 12.51 -8.93
N GLY A 357 3.25 11.54 -8.59
CA GLY A 357 2.62 11.39 -7.28
C GLY A 357 1.22 10.79 -7.36
N ALA A 358 0.63 10.53 -6.20
CA ALA A 358 -0.72 9.95 -6.06
C ALA A 358 -1.80 11.03 -6.16
N PRO A 359 -2.64 11.07 -7.21
CA PRO A 359 -3.72 12.05 -7.34
C PRO A 359 -4.65 12.04 -6.12
N THR A 360 -4.96 10.86 -5.58
CA THR A 360 -5.83 10.69 -4.40
C THR A 360 -5.09 10.87 -3.08
N ARG A 361 -3.86 11.41 -3.10
CA ARG A 361 -3.14 11.88 -1.91
C ARG A 361 -2.83 13.38 -2.02
N GLY A 362 -3.80 14.15 -2.49
CA GLY A 362 -3.70 15.61 -2.56
C GLY A 362 -2.71 16.13 -3.62
N ARG A 363 -2.43 15.35 -4.68
CA ARG A 363 -1.51 15.74 -5.78
C ARG A 363 -2.22 15.86 -7.13
N PRO A 364 -3.29 16.66 -7.29
CA PRO A 364 -3.93 16.85 -8.60
C PRO A 364 -3.04 17.57 -9.62
N ASP A 365 -1.91 18.16 -9.20
CA ASP A 365 -0.88 18.74 -10.09
C ASP A 365 -0.19 17.71 -10.99
N VAL A 366 -0.33 16.43 -10.68
CA VAL A 366 0.17 15.31 -11.52
C VAL A 366 -0.71 15.04 -12.73
N LEU A 367 -1.82 15.78 -12.90
CA LEU A 367 -2.67 15.74 -14.08
C LEU A 367 -2.43 16.98 -14.98
N PRO A 368 -2.67 16.89 -16.30
CA PRO A 368 -3.02 15.69 -17.06
C PRO A 368 -1.84 14.73 -17.20
N THR A 369 -2.13 13.47 -17.52
CA THR A 369 -1.14 12.44 -17.83
C THR A 369 -0.66 12.52 -19.29
N GLY A 370 0.25 11.64 -19.71
CA GLY A 370 0.99 11.70 -20.97
C GLY A 370 2.31 12.47 -20.87
N ARG A 371 2.92 12.58 -19.68
CA ARG A 371 4.14 13.36 -19.45
C ARG A 371 5.31 12.47 -19.08
N ASN A 372 6.51 12.98 -19.36
CA ASN A 372 7.76 12.38 -18.93
C ASN A 372 8.09 12.87 -17.52
N PHE A 373 7.45 12.26 -16.52
CA PHE A 373 7.48 12.80 -15.17
C PHE A 373 8.89 12.91 -14.58
N TYR A 374 9.06 13.83 -13.63
CA TYR A 374 10.19 13.91 -12.71
C TYR A 374 9.71 13.65 -11.29
N SER A 375 10.63 13.24 -10.41
CA SER A 375 10.32 12.99 -9.01
C SER A 375 10.52 14.25 -8.14
N VAL A 376 11.61 14.34 -7.39
CA VAL A 376 11.80 15.33 -6.31
C VAL A 376 13.26 15.75 -6.18
N ASP A 377 13.51 16.94 -5.61
CA ASP A 377 14.87 17.33 -5.19
C ASP A 377 15.25 16.57 -3.93
N ILE A 378 16.10 15.55 -4.09
CA ILE A 378 16.52 14.66 -3.00
C ILE A 378 17.21 15.39 -1.83
N ARG A 379 17.72 16.61 -2.05
CA ARG A 379 18.39 17.41 -1.02
C ARG A 379 17.41 18.10 -0.06
N ALA A 380 16.13 18.18 -0.44
CA ALA A 380 15.07 18.79 0.36
C ALA A 380 14.23 17.75 1.11
N ILE A 381 14.73 16.52 1.21
CA ILE A 381 14.07 15.38 1.85
C ILE A 381 14.86 15.00 3.12
N PRO A 382 14.20 14.66 4.24
CA PRO A 382 12.76 14.80 4.45
C PRO A 382 12.29 16.26 4.39
N THR A 383 11.07 16.51 3.94
CA THR A 383 10.46 17.85 3.97
C THR A 383 9.96 18.20 5.37
N GLU A 384 9.77 19.48 5.70
CA GLU A 384 9.18 19.89 6.98
C GLU A 384 7.78 19.30 7.22
N THR A 385 6.99 19.17 6.16
CA THR A 385 5.66 18.54 6.21
C THR A 385 5.76 17.03 6.45
N ALA A 386 6.69 16.35 5.77
CA ALA A 386 6.94 14.93 5.99
C ALA A 386 7.47 14.65 7.39
N TRP A 387 8.25 15.57 7.97
CA TRP A 387 8.68 15.50 9.36
C TRP A 387 7.49 15.51 10.33
N ASP A 388 6.50 16.38 10.12
CA ASP A 388 5.31 16.40 10.98
C ASP A 388 4.50 15.11 10.85
N VAL A 389 4.33 14.57 9.64
CA VAL A 389 3.65 13.28 9.41
C VAL A 389 4.40 12.14 10.10
N GLY A 390 5.70 12.02 9.87
CA GLY A 390 6.52 10.96 10.48
C GLY A 390 6.59 11.06 12.01
N ARG A 391 6.61 12.28 12.58
CA ARG A 391 6.54 12.49 14.03
C ARG A 391 5.20 11.99 14.60
N LYS A 392 4.08 12.33 13.95
CA LYS A 392 2.75 11.86 14.36
C LYS A 392 2.64 10.33 14.24
N ALA A 393 3.13 9.75 13.15
CA ALA A 393 3.15 8.30 12.97
C ALA A 393 3.95 7.59 14.08
N ALA A 394 5.13 8.12 14.41
CA ALA A 394 5.95 7.62 15.51
C ALA A 394 5.24 7.70 16.88
N GLU A 395 4.52 8.79 17.14
CA GLU A 395 3.72 8.97 18.36
C GLU A 395 2.59 7.93 18.46
N VAL A 396 1.83 7.76 17.38
CA VAL A 396 0.73 6.77 17.30
C VAL A 396 1.26 5.34 17.47
N LEU A 397 2.39 5.00 16.85
CA LEU A 397 3.02 3.68 17.00
C LEU A 397 3.45 3.42 18.45
N VAL A 398 4.12 4.38 19.07
CA VAL A 398 4.59 4.25 20.46
C VAL A 398 3.41 4.13 21.40
N GLU A 399 2.37 4.94 21.23
CA GLU A 399 1.14 4.86 22.00
C GLU A 399 0.48 3.49 21.86
N ARG A 400 0.25 3.02 20.63
CA ARG A 400 -0.37 1.72 20.36
C ARG A 400 0.42 0.58 21.01
N TYR A 401 1.73 0.52 20.79
CA TYR A 401 2.57 -0.52 21.40
C TYR A 401 2.54 -0.48 22.93
N THR A 402 2.58 0.72 23.51
CA THR A 402 2.60 0.89 24.97
C THR A 402 1.27 0.50 25.61
N GLN A 403 0.14 0.80 24.95
CA GLN A 403 -1.20 0.36 25.37
C GLN A 403 -1.31 -1.18 25.35
N GLU A 404 -0.78 -1.83 24.32
CA GLU A 404 -0.86 -3.29 24.16
C GLU A 404 0.13 -4.06 25.07
N ASN A 405 1.31 -3.51 25.35
CA ASN A 405 2.39 -4.25 26.01
C ASN A 405 2.74 -3.73 27.42
N GLY A 406 2.23 -2.55 27.82
CA GLY A 406 2.51 -1.94 29.13
C GLY A 406 3.93 -1.39 29.31
N GLU A 407 4.77 -1.45 28.27
CA GLU A 407 6.10 -0.84 28.25
C GLU A 407 6.36 -0.12 26.92
N TYR A 408 7.27 0.86 26.94
CA TYR A 408 7.71 1.54 25.72
C TYR A 408 8.52 0.59 24.81
N PRO A 409 8.42 0.74 23.48
CA PRO A 409 9.24 -0.03 22.56
C PRO A 409 10.72 0.38 22.68
N LYS A 410 11.60 -0.61 22.68
CA LYS A 410 13.06 -0.44 22.77
C LYS A 410 13.73 -0.55 21.41
N THR A 411 13.24 -1.44 20.55
CA THR A 411 13.81 -1.63 19.20
C THR A 411 12.75 -1.98 18.16
N LEU A 412 12.85 -1.38 16.97
CA LEU A 412 12.03 -1.71 15.81
C LEU A 412 12.84 -1.88 14.53
N GLY A 413 12.29 -2.64 13.60
CA GLY A 413 12.67 -2.64 12.19
C GLY A 413 11.61 -1.93 11.36
N ILE A 414 12.01 -1.03 10.47
CA ILE A 414 11.12 -0.39 9.49
C ILE A 414 11.67 -0.59 8.08
N SER A 415 10.79 -0.99 7.17
CA SER A 415 11.12 -1.05 5.74
C SER A 415 10.93 0.31 5.09
N VAL A 416 11.91 0.76 4.31
CA VAL A 416 11.89 2.10 3.68
C VAL A 416 12.07 2.00 2.17
N TRP A 417 11.04 2.45 1.43
CA TRP A 417 11.01 2.41 -0.02
C TRP A 417 11.32 3.76 -0.65
N GLY A 418 12.05 3.71 -1.77
CA GLY A 418 12.36 4.93 -2.50
C GLY A 418 11.15 5.54 -3.18
N THR A 419 10.18 4.73 -3.64
CA THR A 419 8.95 5.24 -4.28
C THR A 419 8.07 6.00 -3.26
N SER A 420 7.85 5.44 -2.07
CA SER A 420 7.15 6.10 -0.96
C SER A 420 7.85 7.38 -0.54
N THR A 421 9.18 7.35 -0.41
CA THR A 421 9.99 8.55 -0.09
C THR A 421 9.80 9.67 -1.12
N MET A 422 9.69 9.34 -2.42
CA MET A 422 9.44 10.33 -3.48
C MET A 422 8.01 10.87 -3.47
N ARG A 423 7.01 10.05 -3.15
CA ARG A 423 5.60 10.48 -3.07
C ARG A 423 5.33 11.41 -1.90
N THR A 424 5.91 11.08 -0.75
CA THR A 424 5.61 11.75 0.52
C THR A 424 6.55 12.90 0.85
N GLY A 425 7.74 12.91 0.25
CA GLY A 425 8.81 13.81 0.68
C GLY A 425 9.51 13.32 1.95
N GLY A 426 9.40 12.03 2.29
CA GLY A 426 10.18 11.36 3.33
C GLY A 426 9.47 11.07 4.65
N ASP A 427 8.22 10.59 4.61
CA ASP A 427 7.46 10.23 5.83
C ASP A 427 8.18 9.12 6.62
N ASP A 428 8.54 8.00 5.99
CA ASP A 428 9.15 6.84 6.68
C ASP A 428 10.51 7.17 7.33
N ILE A 429 11.36 7.92 6.64
CA ILE A 429 12.65 8.35 7.21
C ILE A 429 12.44 9.36 8.35
N SER A 430 11.40 10.18 8.26
CA SER A 430 11.03 11.11 9.33
C SER A 430 10.52 10.38 10.56
N GLU A 431 9.70 9.35 10.37
CA GLU A 431 9.23 8.48 11.45
C GLU A 431 10.40 7.80 12.16
N ALA A 432 11.35 7.24 11.41
CA ALA A 432 12.54 6.64 11.98
C ALA A 432 13.39 7.64 12.78
N LEU A 433 13.57 8.87 12.27
CA LEU A 433 14.28 9.94 12.99
C LEU A 433 13.51 10.40 14.24
N ALA A 434 12.18 10.49 14.17
CA ALA A 434 11.34 10.84 15.31
C ALA A 434 11.41 9.78 16.42
N LEU A 435 11.42 8.50 16.07
CA LEU A 435 11.57 7.39 17.02
C LEU A 435 12.93 7.44 17.75
N LEU A 436 14.02 7.75 17.04
CA LEU A 436 15.36 8.03 17.62
C LEU A 436 15.39 9.30 18.50
N GLY A 437 14.45 10.22 18.29
CA GLY A 437 14.41 11.51 18.95
C GLY A 437 15.34 12.55 18.31
N VAL A 438 15.38 12.55 16.98
CA VAL A 438 16.20 13.44 16.16
C VAL A 438 15.32 14.19 15.17
N ARG A 439 15.50 15.50 15.06
CA ARG A 439 14.76 16.36 14.13
C ARG A 439 15.69 16.91 13.04
N PRO A 440 15.37 16.78 11.74
CA PRO A 440 16.14 17.42 10.68
C PRO A 440 16.17 18.95 10.82
N ILE A 441 17.23 19.58 10.31
CA ILE A 441 17.38 21.04 10.21
C ILE A 441 17.39 21.41 8.73
N TRP A 442 16.53 22.37 8.37
CA TRP A 442 16.40 22.88 7.01
C TRP A 442 17.02 24.27 6.86
N ASP A 443 17.67 24.51 5.72
CA ASP A 443 18.06 25.86 5.30
C ASP A 443 16.83 26.61 4.79
N GLY A 444 16.41 27.66 5.51
CA GLY A 444 15.08 28.26 5.38
C GLY A 444 14.66 28.64 3.95
N SER A 445 15.56 29.19 3.14
CA SER A 445 15.22 29.60 1.76
C SER A 445 15.31 28.48 0.74
N SER A 446 16.28 27.56 0.87
CA SER A 446 16.48 26.47 -0.09
C SER A 446 15.69 25.21 0.26
N ARG A 447 15.16 25.14 1.48
CA ARG A 447 14.49 23.96 2.09
C ARG A 447 15.36 22.71 2.10
N ARG A 448 16.66 22.84 1.88
CA ARG A 448 17.58 21.70 1.91
C ARG A 448 17.80 21.25 3.34
N VAL A 449 17.85 19.96 3.56
CA VAL A 449 18.29 19.41 4.84
C VAL A 449 19.80 19.63 4.93
N VAL A 450 20.22 20.34 5.97
CA VAL A 450 21.63 20.73 6.17
C VAL A 450 22.26 20.07 7.39
N ASP A 451 21.45 19.70 8.38
CA ASP A 451 21.91 19.07 9.62
C ASP A 451 20.73 18.41 10.35
N PHE A 452 20.93 17.99 11.59
CA PHE A 452 19.88 17.54 12.50
C PHE A 452 20.14 18.03 13.93
N GLU A 453 19.07 18.17 14.72
CA GLU A 453 19.12 18.39 16.17
C GLU A 453 18.67 17.14 16.93
N ILE A 454 19.37 16.81 18.01
CA ILE A 454 18.96 15.76 18.94
C ILE A 454 18.00 16.39 19.96
N LEU A 455 16.78 15.86 20.03
CA LEU A 455 15.80 16.29 21.02
C LEU A 455 16.16 15.68 22.39
N PRO A 456 16.17 16.47 23.48
CA PRO A 456 16.33 15.93 24.83
C PRO A 456 15.20 14.97 25.21
N VAL A 457 15.48 13.93 26.00
CA VAL A 457 14.45 12.98 26.48
C VAL A 457 13.32 13.68 27.24
N SER A 458 13.62 14.77 27.95
CA SER A 458 12.61 15.61 28.61
C SER A 458 11.68 16.35 27.64
N VAL A 459 12.07 16.53 26.38
CA VAL A 459 11.19 17.06 25.32
C VAL A 459 10.44 15.91 24.65
N LEU A 460 11.08 14.75 24.47
CA LEU A 460 10.45 13.56 23.88
C LEU A 460 9.36 12.97 24.78
N GLN A 461 9.47 13.09 26.11
CA GLN A 461 8.53 12.51 27.09
C GLN A 461 8.40 10.98 27.01
N ARG A 462 9.37 10.32 26.38
CA ARG A 462 9.51 8.86 26.27
C ARG A 462 10.98 8.48 26.03
N PRO A 463 11.37 7.22 26.23
CA PRO A 463 12.65 6.71 25.76
C PRO A 463 12.83 6.88 24.24
N ARG A 464 14.09 6.92 23.82
CA ARG A 464 14.47 6.75 22.41
C ARG A 464 14.19 5.30 22.01
N VAL A 465 13.89 5.07 20.74
CA VAL A 465 13.73 3.72 20.20
C VAL A 465 14.93 3.42 19.30
N ASP A 466 15.56 2.26 19.46
CA ASP A 466 16.60 1.78 18.54
C ASP A 466 15.94 1.36 17.21
N VAL A 467 16.28 2.03 16.10
CA VAL A 467 15.61 1.85 14.81
C VAL A 467 16.56 1.23 13.80
N THR A 468 16.17 0.10 13.24
CA THR A 468 16.86 -0.55 12.11
C THR A 468 16.08 -0.34 10.81
N LEU A 469 16.68 0.30 9.82
CA LEU A 469 16.12 0.47 8.48
C LEU A 469 16.45 -0.74 7.60
N ARG A 470 15.43 -1.30 6.96
CA ARG A 470 15.59 -2.08 5.73
C ARG A 470 15.29 -1.17 4.54
N ILE A 471 16.32 -0.63 3.90
CA ILE A 471 16.18 0.23 2.72
C ILE A 471 16.09 -0.60 1.44
N SER A 472 15.15 -0.30 0.53
CA SER A 472 15.12 -0.89 -0.82
C SER A 472 16.37 -0.58 -1.65
N GLY A 473 16.68 -1.42 -2.66
CA GLY A 473 17.80 -1.16 -3.57
C GLY A 473 17.66 0.16 -4.34
N PHE A 474 16.42 0.56 -4.66
CA PHE A 474 16.16 1.86 -5.26
C PHE A 474 16.33 3.03 -4.28
N PHE A 475 15.97 2.86 -2.99
CA PHE A 475 16.24 3.87 -1.97
C PHE A 475 17.74 4.16 -1.85
N ARG A 476 18.56 3.09 -1.80
CA ARG A 476 20.03 3.20 -1.84
C ARG A 476 20.52 4.05 -3.02
N ASP A 477 19.97 3.79 -4.20
CA ASP A 477 20.42 4.43 -5.43
C ASP A 477 20.00 5.90 -5.52
N SER A 478 18.88 6.26 -4.88
CA SER A 478 18.28 7.60 -4.99
C SER A 478 18.59 8.52 -3.83
N PHE A 479 18.85 7.99 -2.64
CA PHE A 479 18.91 8.78 -1.40
C PHE A 479 20.18 8.52 -0.55
N PRO A 480 21.39 8.60 -1.13
CA PRO A 480 22.62 8.46 -0.34
C PRO A 480 22.70 9.51 0.78
N ASN A 481 22.17 10.71 0.56
CA ASN A 481 22.12 11.76 1.58
C ASN A 481 21.27 11.39 2.79
N LEU A 482 20.20 10.60 2.62
CA LEU A 482 19.36 10.14 3.74
C LEU A 482 20.04 9.01 4.51
N ILE A 483 20.80 8.15 3.82
CA ILE A 483 21.63 7.12 4.46
C ILE A 483 22.67 7.79 5.36
N ASP A 484 23.36 8.80 4.85
CA ASP A 484 24.35 9.56 5.61
C ASP A 484 23.71 10.29 6.80
N LEU A 485 22.57 10.96 6.59
CA LEU A 485 21.82 11.66 7.63
C LEU A 485 21.45 10.72 8.78
N PHE A 486 20.82 9.58 8.46
CA PHE A 486 20.37 8.63 9.46
C PHE A 486 21.53 7.94 10.16
N HIS A 487 22.59 7.57 9.43
CA HIS A 487 23.78 6.99 10.04
C HIS A 487 24.43 7.94 11.04
N ASN A 488 24.58 9.23 10.68
CA ASN A 488 25.15 10.23 11.56
C ASN A 488 24.27 10.48 12.79
N ALA A 489 22.94 10.48 12.63
CA ALA A 489 21.99 10.56 13.73
C ALA A 489 22.16 9.38 14.70
N VAL A 490 22.25 8.15 14.19
CA VAL A 490 22.49 6.94 15.00
C VAL A 490 23.78 7.04 15.80
N VAL A 491 24.90 7.43 15.16
CA VAL A 491 26.20 7.58 15.84
C VAL A 491 26.13 8.65 16.93
N ALA A 492 25.51 9.78 16.64
CA ALA A 492 25.40 10.89 17.59
C ALA A 492 24.53 10.53 18.80
N VAL A 493 23.38 9.89 18.58
CA VAL A 493 22.47 9.44 19.64
C VAL A 493 23.07 8.31 20.47
N ALA A 494 23.78 7.36 19.84
CA ALA A 494 24.46 6.27 20.55
C ALA A 494 25.61 6.75 21.44
N SER A 495 26.13 7.95 21.20
CA SER A 495 27.24 8.56 21.95
C SER A 495 26.79 9.39 23.15
N LEU A 496 25.48 9.53 23.39
CA LEU A 496 24.94 10.29 24.51
C LEU A 496 25.14 9.55 25.84
N ASP A 497 25.43 10.32 26.90
CA ASP A 497 25.47 9.80 28.28
C ASP A 497 24.06 9.82 28.88
N GLU A 498 23.21 8.93 28.38
CA GLU A 498 21.82 8.72 28.83
C GLU A 498 21.68 7.34 29.49
N SER A 499 20.69 7.19 30.37
CA SER A 499 20.47 5.90 31.04
C SER A 499 20.04 4.81 30.04
N PRO A 500 20.32 3.52 30.28
CA PRO A 500 19.88 2.44 29.38
C PRO A 500 18.37 2.37 29.18
N SER A 501 17.57 2.83 30.15
CA SER A 501 16.11 2.91 30.02
C SER A 501 15.64 4.06 29.13
N ASP A 502 16.40 5.16 29.08
CA ASP A 502 16.07 6.33 28.25
C ASP A 502 16.65 6.20 26.83
N ASN A 503 17.78 5.52 26.68
CA ASN A 503 18.46 5.32 25.40
C ASN A 503 18.91 3.86 25.20
N PRO A 504 17.98 2.98 24.77
CA PRO A 504 18.27 1.59 24.41
C PRO A 504 19.34 1.46 23.33
N LEU A 505 19.38 2.38 22.35
CA LEU A 505 20.39 2.38 21.28
C LEU A 505 21.81 2.50 21.84
N ALA A 506 22.08 3.48 22.71
CA ALA A 506 23.40 3.70 23.30
C ALA A 506 23.84 2.49 24.15
N ALA A 507 22.91 1.93 24.94
CA ALA A 507 23.17 0.73 25.74
C ALA A 507 23.55 -0.47 24.85
N GLN A 508 22.80 -0.66 23.76
CA GLN A 508 22.98 -1.75 22.82
C GLN A 508 24.31 -1.64 22.03
N VAL A 509 24.63 -0.44 21.54
CA VAL A 509 25.92 -0.16 20.87
C VAL A 509 27.10 -0.44 21.79
N LYS A 510 27.02 -0.06 23.08
CA LYS A 510 28.06 -0.34 24.06
C LYS A 510 28.25 -1.84 24.27
N GLN A 511 27.16 -2.57 24.52
CA GLN A 511 27.19 -4.01 24.72
C GLN A 511 27.79 -4.77 23.52
N GLU A 512 27.38 -4.39 22.30
CA GLU A 512 27.92 -5.00 21.08
C GLU A 512 29.38 -4.70 20.86
N THR A 513 29.80 -3.46 21.13
CA THR A 513 31.21 -3.08 20.98
C THR A 513 32.09 -3.95 21.87
N ASP A 514 31.69 -4.15 23.12
CA ASP A 514 32.39 -5.04 24.05
C ASP A 514 32.41 -6.49 23.55
N SER A 515 31.29 -6.98 23.00
CA SER A 515 31.22 -8.32 22.41
C SER A 515 32.14 -8.49 21.19
N TRP A 516 32.18 -7.50 20.30
CA TRP A 516 33.04 -7.50 19.11
C TRP A 516 34.53 -7.45 19.46
N LEU A 517 34.89 -6.69 20.50
CA LEU A 517 36.26 -6.66 21.03
C LEU A 517 36.69 -8.03 21.59
N GLN A 518 35.79 -8.73 22.29
CA GLN A 518 36.07 -10.05 22.83
C GLN A 518 36.33 -11.11 21.74
N VAL A 519 35.67 -10.99 20.58
CA VAL A 519 35.92 -11.88 19.43
C VAL A 519 37.09 -11.42 18.54
N GLY A 520 37.86 -10.42 18.99
CA GLY A 520 39.14 -10.03 18.40
C GLY A 520 39.09 -8.94 17.34
N LEU A 521 37.96 -8.23 17.18
CA LEU A 521 37.91 -7.05 16.31
C LEU A 521 38.70 -5.89 16.95
N SER A 522 39.30 -5.05 16.12
CA SER A 522 39.86 -3.78 16.60
C SER A 522 38.75 -2.85 17.11
N GLN A 523 39.08 -1.91 17.99
CA GLN A 523 38.16 -0.88 18.49
C GLN A 523 37.37 -0.20 17.35
N SER A 524 38.07 0.18 16.27
CA SER A 524 37.43 0.84 15.12
C SER A 524 36.43 -0.05 14.39
N GLN A 525 36.73 -1.34 14.23
CA GLN A 525 35.85 -2.30 13.57
C GLN A 525 34.66 -2.65 14.46
N ALA A 526 34.90 -2.85 15.76
CA ALA A 526 33.87 -3.11 16.75
C ALA A 526 32.87 -1.95 16.81
N GLN A 527 33.35 -0.71 16.97
CA GLN A 527 32.50 0.47 16.97
C GLN A 527 31.68 0.60 15.68
N MET A 528 32.33 0.50 14.51
CA MET A 528 31.63 0.65 13.24
C MET A 528 30.54 -0.43 13.05
N ARG A 529 30.81 -1.69 13.43
CA ARG A 529 29.80 -2.76 13.35
C ARG A 529 28.62 -2.54 14.31
N SER A 530 28.90 -2.09 15.54
CA SER A 530 27.85 -1.82 16.53
C SER A 530 26.87 -0.73 16.11
N HIS A 531 27.33 0.24 15.30
CA HIS A 531 26.50 1.34 14.78
C HIS A 531 25.67 0.99 13.55
N TYR A 532 25.78 -0.23 13.00
CA TYR A 532 24.99 -0.60 11.83
C TYR A 532 23.50 -0.68 12.17
N ARG A 533 22.72 0.18 11.51
CA ARG A 533 21.26 0.29 11.60
C ARG A 533 20.59 0.49 10.25
N ILE A 534 21.35 0.45 9.15
CA ILE A 534 20.82 0.59 7.79
C ILE A 534 21.27 -0.63 7.01
N PHE A 535 20.31 -1.44 6.57
CA PHE A 535 20.54 -2.69 5.87
C PHE A 535 19.74 -2.71 4.56
N GLY A 536 20.24 -3.40 3.54
CA GLY A 536 19.55 -3.51 2.26
C GLY A 536 20.19 -4.51 1.31
N SER A 537 19.76 -4.45 0.06
CA SER A 537 20.22 -5.36 -1.00
C SER A 537 21.72 -5.21 -1.26
N LYS A 538 22.38 -6.28 -1.74
CA LYS A 538 23.77 -6.23 -2.24
C LYS A 538 23.95 -5.05 -3.22
N PRO A 539 25.07 -4.31 -3.19
CA PRO A 539 25.34 -3.27 -4.18
C PRO A 539 25.22 -3.81 -5.61
N GLY A 540 24.42 -3.14 -6.45
CA GLY A 540 24.14 -3.58 -7.82
C GLY A 540 23.02 -4.62 -7.95
N ALA A 541 22.46 -5.13 -6.84
CA ALA A 541 21.27 -5.97 -6.81
C ALA A 541 20.06 -5.23 -6.21
N TYR A 542 18.86 -5.79 -6.43
CA TYR A 542 17.55 -5.23 -6.07
C TYR A 542 16.62 -6.35 -5.58
N GLY A 543 15.55 -6.01 -4.84
CA GLY A 543 14.62 -6.99 -4.27
C GLY A 543 15.03 -7.55 -2.91
N ALA A 544 14.27 -8.54 -2.42
CA ALA A 544 14.43 -9.16 -1.10
C ALA A 544 14.60 -10.70 -1.14
N GLY A 545 14.55 -11.32 -2.33
CA GLY A 545 14.89 -12.73 -2.53
C GLY A 545 13.79 -13.74 -2.23
N LEU A 546 12.56 -13.29 -1.97
CA LEU A 546 11.45 -14.17 -1.60
C LEU A 546 10.52 -14.50 -2.78
N GLN A 547 10.35 -13.57 -3.73
CA GLN A 547 9.47 -13.75 -4.88
C GLN A 547 9.67 -15.08 -5.60
N GLY A 548 10.87 -15.33 -6.11
CA GLY A 548 11.16 -16.55 -6.84
C GLY A 548 10.99 -17.84 -6.02
N LEU A 549 11.12 -17.78 -4.68
CA LEU A 549 10.89 -18.95 -3.81
C LEU A 549 9.39 -19.26 -3.66
N ILE A 550 8.57 -18.22 -3.46
CA ILE A 550 7.12 -18.37 -3.33
C ILE A 550 6.48 -18.79 -4.66
N GLU A 551 6.86 -18.13 -5.77
CA GLU A 551 6.34 -18.43 -7.11
C GLU A 551 6.69 -19.86 -7.55
N SER A 552 7.93 -20.32 -7.33
CA SER A 552 8.38 -21.66 -7.73
C SER A 552 8.05 -22.76 -6.71
N GLN A 553 7.39 -22.42 -5.59
CA GLN A 553 7.11 -23.33 -4.46
C GLN A 553 8.38 -23.99 -3.87
N ASN A 554 9.57 -23.49 -4.21
CA ASN A 554 10.85 -24.11 -3.90
C ASN A 554 11.36 -23.70 -2.51
N TRP A 555 10.59 -24.05 -1.49
CA TRP A 555 10.93 -23.91 -0.07
C TRP A 555 10.20 -24.99 0.72
N GLN A 556 10.81 -25.48 1.79
CA GLN A 556 10.23 -26.55 2.62
C GLN A 556 9.65 -26.00 3.92
N ASP A 557 10.36 -25.06 4.55
CA ASP A 557 9.96 -24.46 5.83
C ASP A 557 10.28 -22.96 5.87
N GLU A 558 9.84 -22.32 6.94
CA GLU A 558 10.09 -20.89 7.18
C GLU A 558 11.59 -20.54 7.30
N GLN A 559 12.47 -21.51 7.63
CA GLN A 559 13.91 -21.25 7.75
C GLN A 559 14.55 -21.05 6.38
N ASP A 560 14.00 -21.67 5.33
CA ASP A 560 14.41 -21.39 3.96
C ASP A 560 14.13 -19.92 3.59
N LEU A 561 12.93 -19.42 3.92
CA LEU A 561 12.52 -18.04 3.66
C LEU A 561 13.37 -17.05 4.49
N ALA A 562 13.56 -17.32 5.78
CA ALA A 562 14.41 -16.51 6.66
C ALA A 562 15.85 -16.41 6.13
N ARG A 563 16.45 -17.53 5.75
CA ARG A 563 17.82 -17.58 5.21
C ARG A 563 17.94 -16.82 3.90
N ALA A 564 16.97 -16.97 2.99
CA ALA A 564 16.95 -16.21 1.75
C ALA A 564 16.88 -14.71 2.02
N TYR A 565 15.93 -14.27 2.85
CA TYR A 565 15.79 -12.85 3.17
C TYR A 565 17.06 -12.25 3.81
N ILE A 566 17.68 -12.95 4.77
CA ILE A 566 18.93 -12.49 5.43
C ILE A 566 20.06 -12.37 4.40
N ASN A 567 20.21 -13.35 3.50
CA ASN A 567 21.24 -13.31 2.46
C ASN A 567 21.08 -12.10 1.53
N TRP A 568 19.84 -11.75 1.20
CA TRP A 568 19.55 -10.62 0.32
C TRP A 568 19.65 -9.28 1.04
N SER A 569 19.38 -9.22 2.35
CA SER A 569 19.21 -7.97 3.08
C SER A 569 20.37 -7.59 4.02
N SER A 570 21.38 -8.45 4.18
CA SER A 570 22.46 -8.27 5.17
C SER A 570 23.63 -7.35 4.76
N TYR A 571 23.43 -6.45 3.80
CA TYR A 571 24.45 -5.44 3.46
C TYR A 571 24.22 -4.18 4.27
N ALA A 572 25.19 -3.84 5.13
CA ALA A 572 25.17 -2.64 5.93
C ALA A 572 25.56 -1.41 5.09
N TYR A 573 24.78 -0.34 5.24
CA TYR A 573 24.99 0.95 4.62
C TYR A 573 25.33 2.00 5.70
N SER A 574 26.25 2.90 5.35
CA SER A 574 26.76 3.97 6.21
C SER A 574 27.36 5.06 5.32
N SER A 575 28.00 6.07 5.93
CA SER A 575 28.82 7.05 5.19
C SER A 575 30.08 6.45 4.54
N SER A 576 30.40 5.19 4.85
CA SER A 576 31.47 4.42 4.23
C SER A 576 30.94 3.39 3.23
N SER A 577 31.83 2.82 2.42
CA SER A 577 31.46 1.82 1.42
C SER A 577 30.66 0.66 2.03
N PRO A 578 29.56 0.21 1.39
CA PRO A 578 28.71 -0.83 1.91
C PRO A 578 29.46 -2.16 2.07
N LYS A 579 29.11 -2.92 3.11
CA LYS A 579 29.74 -4.21 3.43
C LYS A 579 28.69 -5.24 3.81
N GLY A 580 28.89 -6.49 3.37
CA GLY A 580 28.15 -7.62 3.92
C GLY A 580 28.42 -7.73 5.42
N ALA A 581 27.37 -7.75 6.23
CA ALA A 581 27.41 -7.81 7.68
C ALA A 581 26.28 -8.70 8.25
N PRO A 582 26.17 -9.98 7.81
CA PRO A 582 25.11 -10.88 8.26
C PRO A 582 25.09 -11.05 9.78
N GLU A 583 26.25 -11.11 10.43
CA GLU A 583 26.31 -11.30 11.88
C GLU A 583 25.76 -10.09 12.64
N ALA A 584 26.01 -8.88 12.15
CA ALA A 584 25.45 -7.66 12.74
C ALA A 584 23.95 -7.55 12.48
N PHE A 585 23.50 -7.94 11.28
CA PHE A 585 22.08 -7.95 10.96
C PHE A 585 21.31 -8.97 11.82
N GLU A 586 21.80 -10.20 11.94
CA GLU A 586 21.21 -11.22 12.82
C GLU A 586 21.12 -10.76 14.28
N GLN A 587 22.12 -10.02 14.78
CA GLN A 587 22.05 -9.47 16.13
C GLN A 587 20.93 -8.43 16.28
N ARG A 588 20.65 -7.61 15.26
CA ARG A 588 19.46 -6.72 15.26
C ARG A 588 18.17 -7.51 15.29
N LEU A 589 18.06 -8.50 14.40
CA LEU A 589 16.85 -9.32 14.26
C LEU A 589 16.52 -10.08 15.54
N LYS A 590 17.52 -10.64 16.25
CA LYS A 590 17.31 -11.39 17.51
C LYS A 590 16.71 -10.57 18.64
N GLN A 591 16.84 -9.24 18.59
CA GLN A 591 16.34 -8.34 19.64
C GLN A 591 15.08 -7.58 19.22
N MET A 592 14.76 -7.59 17.92
CA MET A 592 13.71 -6.77 17.32
C MET A 592 12.34 -7.07 17.92
N GLN A 593 11.67 -6.06 18.47
CA GLN A 593 10.33 -6.19 19.06
C GLN A 593 9.23 -5.94 18.04
N ILE A 594 9.46 -4.97 17.15
CA ILE A 594 8.47 -4.49 16.18
C ILE A 594 9.03 -4.60 14.76
N VAL A 595 8.19 -5.05 13.84
CA VAL A 595 8.36 -4.89 12.39
C VAL A 595 7.26 -3.97 11.87
N LEU A 596 7.67 -2.86 11.25
CA LEU A 596 6.78 -1.84 10.67
C LEU A 596 6.96 -1.73 9.16
N HIS A 597 5.83 -1.54 8.48
CA HIS A 597 5.77 -1.08 7.10
C HIS A 597 4.66 -0.04 6.95
N ASN A 598 4.87 0.95 6.08
CA ASN A 598 3.89 2.01 5.87
C ASN A 598 3.33 2.00 4.45
N GLN A 599 2.05 2.34 4.32
CA GLN A 599 1.38 2.67 3.07
C GLN A 599 1.02 4.15 3.05
N ASP A 600 1.33 4.83 1.95
CA ASP A 600 1.16 6.27 1.84
C ASP A 600 -0.01 6.72 0.95
N ASN A 601 -0.66 5.81 0.22
CA ASN A 601 -1.69 6.15 -0.77
C ASN A 601 -2.80 5.08 -0.83
N ARG A 602 -3.86 5.30 -1.62
CA ARG A 602 -5.04 4.41 -1.66
C ARG A 602 -5.18 3.64 -2.97
N GLU A 603 -4.39 3.97 -3.98
CA GLU A 603 -4.50 3.37 -5.31
C GLU A 603 -4.02 1.90 -5.37
N HIS A 604 -3.33 1.44 -4.33
CA HIS A 604 -3.03 0.04 -4.06
C HIS A 604 -3.04 -0.25 -2.55
N ASP A 605 -3.20 -1.51 -2.19
CA ASP A 605 -3.05 -2.03 -0.84
C ASP A 605 -1.95 -3.11 -0.74
N LEU A 606 -1.73 -3.65 0.46
CA LEU A 606 -0.70 -4.66 0.70
C LEU A 606 -0.93 -6.02 0.01
N LEU A 607 -2.14 -6.27 -0.51
CA LEU A 607 -2.51 -7.44 -1.29
C LEU A 607 -2.62 -7.13 -2.80
N ASP A 608 -2.06 -6.01 -3.24
CA ASP A 608 -1.94 -5.62 -4.65
C ASP A 608 -0.49 -5.56 -5.15
N SER A 609 0.49 -5.69 -4.26
CA SER A 609 1.91 -5.70 -4.62
C SER A 609 2.69 -6.70 -3.78
N ASP A 610 3.54 -7.46 -4.46
CA ASP A 610 4.45 -8.44 -3.90
C ASP A 610 5.50 -7.82 -2.96
N ASP A 611 5.89 -6.56 -3.18
CA ASP A 611 6.92 -5.91 -2.38
C ASP A 611 6.54 -5.86 -0.88
N TYR A 612 5.26 -5.72 -0.54
CA TYR A 612 4.82 -5.62 0.86
C TYR A 612 5.20 -6.86 1.68
N TYR A 613 4.80 -8.05 1.24
CA TYR A 613 5.17 -9.29 1.93
C TYR A 613 6.68 -9.55 1.82
N GLN A 614 7.31 -9.19 0.70
CA GLN A 614 8.74 -9.40 0.51
C GLN A 614 9.57 -8.61 1.53
N PHE A 615 9.18 -7.37 1.84
CA PHE A 615 9.91 -6.51 2.78
C PHE A 615 9.42 -6.67 4.22
N GLN A 616 8.13 -6.47 4.49
CA GLN A 616 7.57 -6.58 5.85
C GLN A 616 7.53 -8.04 6.29
N GLY A 617 6.89 -8.90 5.50
CA GLY A 617 6.82 -10.34 5.76
C GLY A 617 8.22 -10.96 5.82
N GLY A 618 9.10 -10.61 4.87
CA GLY A 618 10.48 -11.08 4.85
C GLY A 618 11.27 -10.71 6.11
N LEU A 619 11.09 -9.49 6.63
CA LEU A 619 11.68 -9.09 7.90
C LEU A 619 11.10 -9.89 9.07
N THR A 620 9.77 -10.10 9.08
CA THR A 620 9.06 -10.89 10.09
C THR A 620 9.55 -12.34 10.14
N VAL A 621 9.61 -13.04 8.99
CA VAL A 621 10.09 -14.43 8.94
C VAL A 621 11.57 -14.53 9.30
N ALA A 622 12.39 -13.52 9.00
CA ALA A 622 13.78 -13.49 9.43
C ALA A 622 13.94 -13.34 10.95
N VAL A 623 13.11 -12.52 11.61
CA VAL A 623 13.06 -12.44 13.08
C VAL A 623 12.56 -13.76 13.66
N ARG A 624 11.47 -14.31 13.12
CA ARG A 624 10.88 -15.58 13.59
C ARG A 624 11.85 -16.74 13.43
N GLY A 625 12.52 -16.87 12.30
CA GLY A 625 13.50 -17.92 12.05
C GLY A 625 14.68 -17.91 13.04
N LEU A 626 15.09 -16.73 13.53
CA LEU A 626 16.18 -16.59 14.50
C LEU A 626 15.75 -16.72 15.97
N THR A 627 14.49 -16.41 16.29
CA THR A 627 14.01 -16.32 17.69
C THR A 627 12.97 -17.39 18.06
N GLY A 628 12.38 -18.05 17.06
CA GLY A 628 11.25 -18.97 17.20
C GLY A 628 9.91 -18.29 17.51
N LYS A 629 9.82 -16.96 17.45
CA LYS A 629 8.61 -16.19 17.75
C LYS A 629 8.40 -15.05 16.76
N ASN A 630 7.15 -14.76 16.44
CA ASN A 630 6.81 -13.56 15.69
C ASN A 630 7.12 -12.29 16.51
N PRO A 631 7.73 -11.26 15.90
CA PRO A 631 7.70 -9.91 16.46
C PRO A 631 6.28 -9.34 16.41
N GLN A 632 6.03 -8.23 17.11
CA GLN A 632 4.83 -7.44 16.86
C GLN A 632 4.92 -6.85 15.45
N THR A 633 3.87 -7.03 14.66
CA THR A 633 3.82 -6.56 13.27
C THR A 633 2.78 -5.46 13.16
N TYR A 634 3.23 -4.25 12.82
CA TYR A 634 2.35 -3.12 12.60
C TYR A 634 2.41 -2.65 11.15
N PHE A 635 1.28 -2.10 10.69
CA PHE A 635 1.11 -1.48 9.40
C PHE A 635 0.68 -0.02 9.60
N GLY A 636 1.50 0.92 9.14
CA GLY A 636 1.22 2.34 9.20
C GLY A 636 0.45 2.81 7.97
N ASP A 637 -0.64 3.53 8.17
CA ASP A 637 -1.44 4.14 7.12
C ASP A 637 -1.25 5.67 7.17
N ASN A 638 -0.39 6.15 6.28
CA ASN A 638 -0.06 7.57 6.09
C ASN A 638 -0.83 8.17 4.90
N SER A 639 -1.89 7.53 4.41
CA SER A 639 -2.69 8.02 3.27
C SER A 639 -3.41 9.33 3.56
N ILE A 640 -3.74 9.58 4.83
CA ILE A 640 -4.26 10.86 5.34
C ILE A 640 -3.16 11.51 6.18
N PRO A 641 -2.37 12.45 5.61
CA PRO A 641 -1.19 13.00 6.29
C PRO A 641 -1.49 13.69 7.62
N GLU A 642 -2.70 14.21 7.78
CA GLU A 642 -3.12 14.91 8.99
C GLU A 642 -3.39 13.96 10.17
N LYS A 643 -3.70 12.69 9.88
CA LYS A 643 -4.01 11.63 10.85
C LYS A 643 -3.43 10.27 10.42
N PRO A 644 -2.11 10.07 10.60
CA PRO A 644 -1.51 8.74 10.51
C PRO A 644 -2.23 7.74 11.41
N LYS A 645 -2.47 6.52 10.91
CA LYS A 645 -3.00 5.41 11.69
C LYS A 645 -1.98 4.28 11.76
N VAL A 646 -1.98 3.51 12.84
CA VAL A 646 -1.17 2.30 12.98
C VAL A 646 -2.08 1.16 13.41
N ARG A 647 -2.10 0.09 12.62
CA ARG A 647 -2.86 -1.14 12.90
C ARG A 647 -1.90 -2.30 13.06
N GLN A 648 -2.34 -3.36 13.73
CA GLN A 648 -1.66 -4.65 13.60
C GLN A 648 -1.78 -5.15 12.16
N LEU A 649 -0.78 -5.89 11.68
CA LEU A 649 -0.79 -6.40 10.31
C LEU A 649 -2.04 -7.25 10.02
N LYS A 650 -2.47 -8.10 10.97
CA LYS A 650 -3.69 -8.91 10.84
C LYS A 650 -4.97 -8.07 10.69
N GLU A 651 -5.05 -6.92 11.35
CA GLU A 651 -6.19 -6.01 11.28
C GLU A 651 -6.26 -5.37 9.89
N GLU A 652 -5.12 -4.96 9.32
CA GLU A 652 -5.08 -4.41 7.96
C GLU A 652 -5.34 -5.49 6.89
N ILE A 653 -4.83 -6.72 7.08
CA ILE A 653 -5.17 -7.87 6.21
C ILE A 653 -6.69 -8.11 6.21
N ALA A 654 -7.32 -8.17 7.38
CA ALA A 654 -8.77 -8.33 7.50
C ALA A 654 -9.54 -7.19 6.82
N ARG A 655 -9.10 -5.94 7.05
CA ARG A 655 -9.69 -4.75 6.44
C ARG A 655 -9.63 -4.81 4.91
N VAL A 656 -8.48 -5.13 4.33
CA VAL A 656 -8.32 -5.24 2.87
C VAL A 656 -9.07 -6.45 2.32
N TYR A 657 -9.08 -7.56 3.05
CA TYR A 657 -9.85 -8.75 2.70
C TYR A 657 -11.34 -8.41 2.49
N ARG A 658 -11.96 -7.75 3.47
CA ARG A 658 -13.37 -7.35 3.41
C ARG A 658 -13.63 -6.21 2.42
N SER A 659 -12.84 -5.15 2.48
CA SER A 659 -13.10 -3.95 1.66
C SER A 659 -12.81 -4.17 0.17
N ARG A 660 -11.91 -5.09 -0.19
CA ARG A 660 -11.50 -5.31 -1.57
C ARG A 660 -11.45 -6.78 -2.02
N VAL A 661 -10.74 -7.68 -1.33
CA VAL A 661 -10.45 -9.04 -1.83
C VAL A 661 -11.72 -9.78 -2.21
N VAL A 662 -12.67 -9.89 -1.28
CA VAL A 662 -13.94 -10.58 -1.47
C VAL A 662 -15.11 -9.62 -1.72
N ASN A 663 -14.83 -8.36 -2.00
CA ASN A 663 -15.86 -7.36 -2.29
C ASN A 663 -16.41 -7.58 -3.72
N PRO A 664 -17.71 -7.86 -3.90
CA PRO A 664 -18.31 -8.06 -5.21
C PRO A 664 -18.08 -6.89 -6.16
N LYS A 665 -18.06 -5.66 -5.66
CA LYS A 665 -17.80 -4.45 -6.45
C LYS A 665 -16.41 -4.45 -7.08
N TRP A 666 -15.40 -4.89 -6.33
CA TRP A 666 -14.04 -5.04 -6.85
C TRP A 666 -13.93 -6.19 -7.84
N ILE A 667 -14.55 -7.34 -7.53
CA ILE A 667 -14.57 -8.53 -8.39
C ILE A 667 -15.18 -8.18 -9.76
N GLU A 668 -16.39 -7.61 -9.77
CA GLU A 668 -17.03 -7.08 -10.98
C GLU A 668 -16.17 -6.00 -11.66
N GLY A 669 -15.51 -5.17 -10.85
CA GLY A 669 -14.48 -4.20 -11.22
C GLY A 669 -13.45 -4.77 -12.18
N VAL A 670 -12.70 -5.76 -11.71
CA VAL A 670 -11.61 -6.39 -12.45
C VAL A 670 -12.13 -7.29 -13.58
N MET A 671 -13.29 -7.93 -13.43
CA MET A 671 -13.90 -8.78 -14.47
C MET A 671 -14.15 -8.02 -15.79
N ARG A 672 -14.36 -6.69 -15.74
CA ARG A 672 -14.46 -5.85 -16.96
C ARG A 672 -13.18 -5.82 -17.81
N HIS A 673 -12.05 -6.33 -17.29
CA HIS A 673 -10.72 -6.25 -17.92
C HIS A 673 -10.15 -7.60 -18.38
N GLY A 674 -10.99 -8.63 -18.52
CA GLY A 674 -10.63 -9.88 -19.20
C GLY A 674 -9.40 -10.57 -18.58
N TYR A 675 -8.41 -10.93 -19.41
CA TYR A 675 -7.20 -11.65 -18.98
C TYR A 675 -6.50 -10.98 -17.79
N LYS A 676 -6.31 -9.66 -17.86
CA LYS A 676 -5.61 -8.92 -16.81
C LYS A 676 -6.48 -8.82 -15.55
N GLY A 677 -7.80 -8.75 -15.69
CA GLY A 677 -8.73 -8.85 -14.57
C GLY A 677 -8.57 -10.14 -13.77
N ALA A 678 -8.61 -11.28 -14.46
CA ALA A 678 -8.37 -12.59 -13.85
C ALA A 678 -6.95 -12.72 -13.25
N PHE A 679 -5.95 -12.10 -13.87
CA PHE A 679 -4.59 -12.05 -13.32
C PHE A 679 -4.54 -11.31 -11.97
N GLU A 680 -5.24 -10.17 -11.81
CA GLU A 680 -5.24 -9.44 -10.53
C GLU A 680 -5.84 -10.27 -9.39
N MET A 681 -6.83 -11.12 -9.70
CA MET A 681 -7.41 -12.08 -8.75
C MET A 681 -6.37 -13.11 -8.33
N ALA A 682 -5.66 -13.73 -9.28
CA ALA A 682 -4.60 -14.69 -8.97
C ALA A 682 -3.45 -14.06 -8.17
N ALA A 683 -3.00 -12.86 -8.57
CA ALA A 683 -1.97 -12.12 -7.85
C ALA A 683 -2.38 -11.82 -6.39
N THR A 684 -3.64 -11.43 -6.16
CA THR A 684 -4.18 -11.26 -4.80
C THR A 684 -4.05 -12.54 -3.97
N VAL A 685 -4.40 -13.71 -4.53
CA VAL A 685 -4.30 -15.00 -3.82
C VAL A 685 -2.85 -15.33 -3.49
N ASP A 686 -1.94 -15.11 -4.45
CA ASP A 686 -0.50 -15.29 -4.24
C ASP A 686 0.04 -14.39 -3.12
N TYR A 687 -0.34 -13.12 -3.10
CA TYR A 687 0.15 -12.16 -2.10
C TYR A 687 -0.43 -12.45 -0.72
N LEU A 688 -1.71 -12.84 -0.62
CA LEU A 688 -2.33 -13.28 0.63
C LEU A 688 -1.58 -14.49 1.21
N PHE A 689 -1.36 -15.52 0.38
CA PHE A 689 -0.59 -16.70 0.76
C PHE A 689 0.84 -16.34 1.18
N ALA A 690 1.51 -15.47 0.43
CA ALA A 690 2.90 -15.11 0.69
C ALA A 690 3.06 -14.32 1.99
N TYR A 691 2.11 -13.43 2.29
CA TYR A 691 2.04 -12.75 3.59
C TYR A 691 1.84 -13.73 4.73
N ASP A 692 0.98 -14.72 4.54
CA ASP A 692 0.76 -15.72 5.57
C ASP A 692 1.98 -16.59 5.81
N ALA A 693 2.61 -17.08 4.73
CA ALA A 693 3.84 -17.87 4.79
C ALA A 693 4.98 -17.12 5.52
N THR A 694 5.01 -15.79 5.42
CA THR A 694 6.08 -14.96 6.00
C THR A 694 5.73 -14.34 7.35
N ALA A 695 4.45 -14.13 7.68
CA ALA A 695 4.02 -13.40 8.87
C ALA A 695 3.01 -14.15 9.76
N ASN A 696 2.42 -15.26 9.31
CA ASN A 696 1.35 -16.00 10.00
C ASN A 696 0.21 -15.05 10.41
N CYS A 697 -0.44 -14.44 9.43
CA CYS A 697 -1.35 -13.31 9.64
C CYS A 697 -2.70 -13.44 8.91
N VAL A 698 -2.94 -14.55 8.20
CA VAL A 698 -4.19 -14.81 7.49
C VAL A 698 -4.98 -15.87 8.25
N ALA A 699 -6.27 -15.63 8.45
CA ALA A 699 -7.16 -16.58 9.13
C ALA A 699 -7.77 -17.58 8.13
N ASP A 700 -8.15 -18.76 8.61
CA ASP A 700 -8.74 -19.83 7.79
C ASP A 700 -9.99 -19.38 7.02
N HIS A 701 -10.82 -18.53 7.64
CA HIS A 701 -12.04 -18.01 7.03
C HIS A 701 -11.74 -17.12 5.80
N MET A 702 -10.56 -16.50 5.72
CA MET A 702 -10.15 -15.66 4.59
C MET A 702 -9.82 -16.52 3.35
N TYR A 703 -9.08 -17.62 3.53
CA TYR A 703 -8.85 -18.59 2.44
C TYR A 703 -10.17 -19.20 1.97
N GLN A 704 -11.05 -19.53 2.91
CA GLN A 704 -12.37 -20.06 2.58
C GLN A 704 -13.23 -19.07 1.79
N GLY A 705 -13.19 -17.78 2.13
CA GLY A 705 -13.92 -16.75 1.39
C GLY A 705 -13.32 -16.43 0.03
N VAL A 706 -11.99 -16.46 -0.13
CA VAL A 706 -11.33 -16.39 -1.44
C VAL A 706 -11.76 -17.57 -2.33
N ALA A 707 -11.75 -18.79 -1.80
CA ALA A 707 -12.22 -19.96 -2.52
C ALA A 707 -13.68 -19.80 -2.97
N GLN A 708 -14.54 -19.30 -2.09
CA GLN A 708 -15.94 -19.03 -2.41
C GLN A 708 -16.10 -17.96 -3.48
N GLY A 709 -15.48 -16.80 -3.32
CA GLY A 709 -15.66 -15.66 -4.21
C GLY A 709 -15.00 -15.82 -5.57
N TYR A 710 -13.87 -16.54 -5.68
CA TYR A 710 -13.09 -16.60 -6.93
C TYR A 710 -13.25 -17.92 -7.69
N LEU A 711 -13.45 -19.03 -6.98
CA LEU A 711 -13.39 -20.37 -7.58
C LEU A 711 -14.72 -21.12 -7.53
N PHE A 712 -15.58 -20.84 -6.54
CA PHE A 712 -16.86 -21.55 -6.38
C PHE A 712 -18.07 -20.72 -6.79
N ASP A 713 -17.93 -19.40 -6.90
CA ASP A 713 -18.93 -18.56 -7.56
C ASP A 713 -18.96 -18.93 -9.06
N PRO A 714 -20.10 -19.40 -9.59
CA PRO A 714 -20.16 -19.88 -10.97
C PRO A 714 -19.84 -18.81 -12.01
N ASP A 715 -20.27 -17.57 -11.78
CA ASP A 715 -20.09 -16.48 -12.75
C ASP A 715 -18.63 -16.05 -12.80
N VAL A 716 -17.98 -15.97 -11.63
CA VAL A 716 -16.55 -15.66 -11.52
C VAL A 716 -15.70 -16.80 -12.07
N GLN A 717 -16.00 -18.05 -11.70
CA GLN A 717 -15.27 -19.22 -12.18
C GLN A 717 -15.33 -19.32 -13.71
N GLU A 718 -16.53 -19.18 -14.30
CA GLU A 718 -16.71 -19.20 -15.75
C GLU A 718 -15.92 -18.07 -16.42
N PHE A 719 -15.94 -16.86 -15.85
CA PHE A 719 -15.15 -15.74 -16.34
C PHE A 719 -13.65 -16.05 -16.34
N VAL A 720 -13.09 -16.53 -15.22
CA VAL A 720 -11.64 -16.80 -15.11
C VAL A 720 -11.27 -17.94 -16.07
N GLN A 721 -12.06 -19.02 -16.13
CA GLN A 721 -11.81 -20.14 -17.04
C GLN A 721 -11.76 -19.68 -18.50
N GLN A 722 -12.68 -18.80 -18.92
CA GLN A 722 -12.76 -18.30 -20.29
C GLN A 722 -11.69 -17.26 -20.63
N LYS A 723 -11.28 -16.42 -19.67
CA LYS A 723 -10.39 -15.28 -19.93
C LYS A 723 -8.93 -15.58 -19.62
N ASN A 724 -8.66 -16.43 -18.64
CA ASN A 724 -7.32 -16.80 -18.20
C ASN A 724 -7.34 -18.14 -17.43
N PRO A 725 -7.37 -19.29 -18.14
CA PRO A 725 -7.40 -20.60 -17.49
C PRO A 725 -6.14 -20.89 -16.66
N TRP A 726 -5.00 -20.27 -16.98
CA TRP A 726 -3.78 -20.35 -16.15
C TRP A 726 -4.03 -19.77 -14.75
N ALA A 727 -4.63 -18.58 -14.67
CA ALA A 727 -4.99 -17.97 -13.38
C ALA A 727 -5.96 -18.85 -12.57
N LEU A 728 -6.91 -19.53 -13.23
CA LEU A 728 -7.83 -20.44 -12.55
C LEU A 728 -7.09 -21.62 -11.88
N ARG A 729 -6.19 -22.26 -12.64
CA ARG A 729 -5.35 -23.35 -12.14
C ARG A 729 -4.47 -22.84 -10.99
N ASP A 730 -3.76 -21.74 -11.19
CA ASP A 730 -2.77 -21.23 -10.24
C ASP A 730 -3.43 -20.83 -8.91
N MET A 731 -4.63 -20.23 -8.94
CA MET A 731 -5.40 -19.94 -7.71
C MET A 731 -5.80 -21.22 -6.97
N ALA A 732 -6.30 -22.24 -7.67
CA ALA A 732 -6.69 -23.50 -7.05
C ALA A 732 -5.48 -24.24 -6.45
N GLU A 733 -4.35 -24.27 -7.18
CA GLU A 733 -3.09 -24.84 -6.70
C GLU A 733 -2.55 -24.10 -5.48
N ARG A 734 -2.61 -22.76 -5.47
CA ARG A 734 -2.13 -21.96 -4.34
C ARG A 734 -2.93 -22.21 -3.06
N LEU A 735 -4.24 -22.35 -3.16
CA LEU A 735 -5.09 -22.69 -2.01
C LEU A 735 -4.84 -24.12 -1.50
N LEU A 736 -4.61 -25.07 -2.42
CA LEU A 736 -4.19 -26.43 -2.06
C LEU A 736 -2.82 -26.43 -1.37
N GLU A 737 -1.88 -25.59 -1.83
CA GLU A 737 -0.57 -25.40 -1.21
C GLU A 737 -0.69 -24.82 0.20
N ALA A 738 -1.56 -23.83 0.40
CA ALA A 738 -1.85 -23.28 1.73
C ALA A 738 -2.27 -24.38 2.72
N ASN A 739 -3.15 -25.29 2.30
CA ASN A 739 -3.53 -26.43 3.13
C ASN A 739 -2.38 -27.42 3.36
N GLN A 740 -1.65 -27.79 2.31
CA GLN A 740 -0.52 -28.72 2.40
C GLN A 740 0.57 -28.23 3.35
N ARG A 741 0.77 -26.91 3.42
CA ARG A 741 1.76 -26.25 4.30
C ARG A 741 1.21 -25.91 5.70
N GLY A 742 -0.05 -26.24 5.98
CA GLY A 742 -0.69 -25.96 7.28
C GLY A 742 -0.99 -24.49 7.54
N LEU A 743 -1.03 -23.66 6.48
CA LEU A 743 -1.47 -22.27 6.53
C LEU A 743 -3.01 -22.18 6.56
N TRP A 744 -3.68 -23.07 5.83
CA TRP A 744 -5.14 -23.23 5.88
C TRP A 744 -5.50 -24.58 6.52
N GLN A 745 -5.93 -24.56 7.79
CA GLN A 745 -6.05 -25.78 8.61
C GLN A 745 -7.47 -26.33 8.69
N SER A 746 -8.47 -25.48 8.90
CA SER A 746 -9.87 -25.87 9.14
C SER A 746 -10.68 -26.04 7.87
N VAL A 747 -10.10 -26.67 6.85
CA VAL A 747 -10.76 -26.87 5.54
C VAL A 747 -11.49 -28.21 5.48
N GLU A 748 -12.74 -28.17 5.03
CA GLU A 748 -13.55 -29.37 4.82
C GLU A 748 -12.99 -30.21 3.66
N PRO A 749 -12.96 -31.56 3.76
CA PRO A 749 -12.45 -32.43 2.70
C PRO A 749 -13.10 -32.19 1.32
N ASP A 750 -14.40 -31.91 1.30
CA ASP A 750 -15.16 -31.63 0.07
C ASP A 750 -14.67 -30.35 -0.63
N THR A 751 -14.23 -29.34 0.13
CA THR A 751 -13.64 -28.12 -0.42
C THR A 751 -12.32 -28.43 -1.14
N LEU A 752 -11.48 -29.28 -0.56
CA LEU A 752 -10.22 -29.70 -1.17
C LEU A 752 -10.44 -30.51 -2.46
N GLU A 753 -11.41 -31.42 -2.48
CA GLU A 753 -11.75 -32.17 -3.70
C GLU A 753 -12.26 -31.25 -4.82
N LYS A 754 -13.07 -30.24 -4.49
CA LYS A 754 -13.51 -29.23 -5.47
C LYS A 754 -12.34 -28.45 -6.06
N LEU A 755 -11.40 -27.99 -5.22
CA LEU A 755 -10.21 -27.27 -5.69
C LEU A 755 -9.35 -28.15 -6.63
N ARG A 756 -9.16 -29.43 -6.28
CA ARG A 756 -8.45 -30.38 -7.15
C ARG A 756 -9.16 -30.58 -8.48
N ALA A 757 -10.49 -30.69 -8.47
CA ALA A 757 -11.28 -30.81 -9.70
C ALA A 757 -11.13 -29.58 -10.60
N ILE A 758 -11.19 -28.37 -10.02
CA ILE A 758 -11.01 -27.11 -10.75
C ILE A 758 -9.61 -27.02 -11.36
N ALA A 759 -8.56 -27.34 -10.60
CA ALA A 759 -7.19 -27.33 -11.10
C ALA A 759 -7.02 -28.30 -12.28
N LEU A 760 -7.54 -29.53 -12.17
CA LEU A 760 -7.49 -30.54 -13.23
C LEU A 760 -8.27 -30.11 -14.48
N GLU A 761 -9.42 -29.48 -14.31
CA GLU A 761 -10.23 -28.99 -15.43
C GLU A 761 -9.52 -27.84 -16.16
N ALA A 762 -8.99 -26.87 -15.41
CA ALA A 762 -8.22 -25.76 -15.95
C ALA A 762 -6.98 -26.27 -16.72
N GLU A 763 -6.26 -27.26 -16.17
CA GLU A 763 -5.11 -27.86 -16.82
C GLU A 763 -5.49 -28.63 -18.09
N ALA A 764 -6.63 -29.33 -18.11
CA ALA A 764 -7.13 -29.96 -19.33
C ALA A 764 -7.43 -28.96 -20.45
N VAL A 765 -7.92 -27.75 -20.11
CA VAL A 765 -8.12 -26.66 -21.07
C VAL A 765 -6.78 -26.14 -21.59
N ILE A 766 -5.84 -25.84 -20.68
CA ILE A 766 -4.51 -25.31 -21.04
C ILE A 766 -3.75 -26.27 -21.97
N GLU A 767 -3.67 -27.55 -21.59
CA GLU A 767 -2.99 -28.57 -22.39
C GLU A 767 -3.76 -28.87 -23.69
N GLY A 768 -5.09 -28.81 -23.67
CA GLY A 768 -5.93 -28.99 -24.84
C GLY A 768 -5.73 -27.92 -25.92
N GLU A 769 -5.52 -26.66 -25.52
CA GLU A 769 -5.21 -25.55 -26.45
C GLU A 769 -3.82 -25.68 -27.08
N ASN A 770 -2.84 -26.23 -26.33
CA ASN A 770 -1.48 -26.47 -26.84
C ASN A 770 -1.41 -27.47 -27.99
N PHE A 771 -2.39 -28.37 -28.15
CA PHE A 771 -2.48 -29.28 -29.31
C PHE A 771 -3.01 -28.62 -30.59
N GLY A 772 -3.48 -27.37 -30.54
CA GLY A 772 -3.97 -26.59 -31.68
C GLY A 772 -2.91 -25.75 -32.40
N ILE A 773 -1.68 -25.67 -31.87
CA ILE A 773 -0.56 -24.94 -32.45
C ILE A 773 0.59 -25.93 -32.70
N VAL A 774 0.50 -26.68 -33.81
CA VAL A 774 1.60 -27.46 -34.38
C VAL A 774 1.92 -26.97 -35.77
#